data_AF-A0ABD0LSS9-F1
#
_entry.id   AF-A0ABD0LSS9-F1
#
_cell.length_a   1.000
_cell.length_b   1.000
_cell.length_c   1.000
_cell.angle_alpha   90.00
_cell.angle_beta   90.00
_cell.angle_gamma   90.00
#
_symmetry.space_group_name_H-M   'P 1'
#
loop_
_entity.id
_entity.type
_entity.pdbx_description
1 polymer ?
#
loop_
_entity_poly.entity_id
_entity_poly.type
_entity_poly.pdbx_seq_one_letter_code
_entity_poly.pdbx_strand_id
1 'polypeptide(L)'
;MFAKLKKKVIEENGGKAKEVGDRPLLGSPGAASLPGNVSPLRRNSGTPTPVHSPLSKEPPSKGADAQSTPSLSSGDEASVRDASVSREDLAAMLLKRTEQCKKMEGNISDLASLIKDKNRTIEQLETQIKQHEEALAQRLGEQKSEFEAYRDKLIAGYQEDKQALGKEKQELMQKLHEAEEYRDKFLKREADTDEIQDFATQELAKVKHMLLMTQGELETCKKDLTSKTELLETAQAKVKQLETELSKTTEKSSTLEKECERLREDNKERAELVMALTKEKSVFERRLEQLNSELTQKQKQVAELNEQLSDLDGKLRSVEHSTEQHKNKYSVVTVCKVSATADMKTLEVLAAQQTAKLLEEKQDHIDVLEERVATLQQRLHDHSLSGDERVTALQAERDTVEKKLSEMRQQLTEVKSTWSDKISHLEEQISHLNTKIVEDSEEMASNQRAADSMRENFHRQIEELRSKVEDAERRALENYELACSKDTHYEQQVRDLETALSHARLTTVDTETQLRSKLNSLEMQLSELQTARQAEQEEAKNKLEHLQQQNAQSVERELHMEQTLKAAEARCAQLQVEASNQTEEVTRLRKELDSHSQTSQGHGQKVTELEQKIAKLQTELSSATALLSTTQKKFAESDKERGELMVRNAQLSQQVTSHNKKLTQQQAEMDTLMADRDGTIQSQEMQSAQTQMGNAEHFESTIRDLQDQLADKTRTLKKQEQTVKDLRQTLQRELKVQALPNDDASDDASSPATSRKFPPRQPATIAVTQQSHNNNSLAPPSTSYAAASSSSTTAAVKPMTVGSTMAVSDQRGFTVRRDLEQDVNFQYLKHVVLKFMLSRESEAVQLIKAVAVLLNFTQQEQQLIKQTLEWKMSWFGSRPSAGKGQMAKVVPPSF
;
A
#
# COMPACT_ATOMS: atom_id res chain seq x y z
N MET A 1 11.46 -0.75 -31.10
CA MET A 1 11.77 -1.94 -30.27
C MET A 1 10.54 -2.77 -29.81
N PHE A 2 9.32 -2.48 -30.27
CA PHE A 2 8.09 -3.09 -29.71
C PHE A 2 7.91 -4.61 -29.90
N ALA A 3 8.45 -5.21 -30.96
CA ALA A 3 8.25 -6.63 -31.25
C ALA A 3 8.82 -7.60 -30.19
N LYS A 4 9.77 -7.17 -29.34
CA LYS A 4 10.34 -8.03 -28.28
C LYS A 4 9.56 -8.00 -26.96
N LEU A 5 8.75 -6.98 -26.68
CA LEU A 5 7.96 -6.92 -25.44
C LEU A 5 6.80 -7.94 -25.44
N LYS A 6 6.08 -8.08 -26.56
CA LYS A 6 4.94 -9.01 -26.67
C LYS A 6 5.27 -10.49 -26.46
N LYS A 7 6.55 -10.91 -26.54
CA LYS A 7 6.95 -12.28 -26.22
C LYS A 7 7.13 -12.50 -24.72
N LYS A 8 7.71 -11.54 -23.98
CA LYS A 8 8.06 -11.72 -22.57
C LYS A 8 6.84 -11.86 -21.66
N VAL A 9 5.77 -11.11 -21.95
CA VAL A 9 4.50 -11.16 -21.18
C VAL A 9 3.80 -12.53 -21.25
N ILE A 10 4.13 -13.37 -22.24
CA ILE A 10 3.57 -14.73 -22.41
C ILE A 10 4.38 -15.78 -21.63
N GLU A 11 5.63 -15.49 -21.27
CA GLU A 11 6.56 -16.46 -20.66
C GLU A 11 6.62 -16.36 -19.11
N GLU A 12 6.06 -15.30 -18.50
CA GLU A 12 6.26 -14.98 -17.07
C GLU A 12 5.15 -15.45 -16.10
N ASN A 13 4.01 -15.97 -16.59
CA ASN A 13 2.91 -16.48 -15.75
C ASN A 13 2.64 -17.98 -16.00
N GLY A 14 3.37 -18.85 -15.29
CA GLY A 14 3.33 -20.30 -15.49
C GLY A 14 2.72 -21.13 -14.35
N GLY A 15 1.46 -21.57 -14.51
CA GLY A 15 0.86 -22.70 -13.77
C GLY A 15 -0.47 -22.40 -13.06
N LYS A 16 -1.41 -23.35 -12.91
CA LYS A 16 -1.47 -24.74 -13.43
C LYS A 16 -2.95 -25.18 -13.53
N ALA A 17 -3.27 -25.98 -14.58
CA ALA A 17 -4.43 -26.88 -14.81
C ALA A 17 -5.72 -26.72 -13.95
N LYS A 18 -6.93 -26.72 -14.54
CA LYS A 18 -7.50 -27.90 -15.23
C LYS A 18 -8.63 -27.57 -16.25
N GLU A 19 -8.95 -28.58 -17.08
CA GLU A 19 -10.24 -29.01 -17.69
C GLU A 19 -11.50 -28.09 -17.55
N VAL A 20 -12.41 -27.98 -18.53
CA VAL A 20 -12.63 -28.72 -19.81
C VAL A 20 -13.31 -27.82 -20.87
N GLY A 21 -13.75 -28.36 -22.02
CA GLY A 21 -14.53 -27.63 -23.05
C GLY A 21 -15.90 -27.07 -22.57
N ASP A 22 -16.66 -26.34 -23.39
CA ASP A 22 -16.75 -26.49 -24.86
C ASP A 22 -17.05 -25.19 -25.65
N ARG A 23 -17.07 -25.30 -26.99
CA ARG A 23 -17.55 -24.34 -28.01
C ARG A 23 -19.09 -24.50 -28.22
N PRO A 24 -19.78 -23.81 -29.18
CA PRO A 24 -19.35 -22.75 -30.10
C PRO A 24 -20.29 -21.51 -30.27
N LEU A 25 -19.68 -20.37 -30.68
CA LEU A 25 -20.05 -19.46 -31.81
C LEU A 25 -21.45 -18.80 -31.97
N LEU A 26 -21.38 -17.58 -32.56
CA LEU A 26 -22.38 -16.86 -33.40
C LEU A 26 -23.68 -16.37 -32.70
N GLY A 27 -24.26 -15.23 -33.08
CA GLY A 27 -23.84 -14.23 -34.07
C GLY A 27 -24.80 -13.02 -34.11
N SER A 28 -24.38 -11.93 -34.76
CA SER A 28 -25.15 -10.70 -35.02
C SER A 28 -25.17 -10.46 -36.55
N PRO A 29 -25.96 -9.54 -37.15
CA PRO A 29 -27.06 -8.70 -36.65
C PRO A 29 -28.35 -8.85 -37.52
N GLY A 30 -29.29 -7.90 -37.48
CA GLY A 30 -30.26 -7.69 -38.58
C GLY A 30 -31.63 -7.14 -38.17
N ALA A 31 -32.35 -6.49 -39.09
CA ALA A 31 -33.65 -5.85 -38.82
C ALA A 31 -34.62 -5.84 -40.03
N ALA A 32 -35.88 -5.53 -39.73
CA ALA A 32 -36.99 -5.07 -40.61
C ALA A 32 -37.92 -6.09 -41.33
N SER A 33 -39.22 -5.86 -41.11
CA SER A 33 -40.39 -6.01 -42.02
C SER A 33 -40.94 -7.39 -42.47
N LEU A 34 -42.14 -7.71 -41.95
CA LEU A 34 -43.46 -7.96 -42.59
C LEU A 34 -43.57 -8.25 -44.13
N PRO A 35 -44.68 -8.88 -44.65
CA PRO A 35 -45.98 -9.22 -44.02
C PRO A 35 -46.59 -10.63 -44.35
N GLY A 36 -47.80 -10.95 -43.83
CA GLY A 36 -48.79 -11.75 -44.59
C GLY A 36 -49.77 -12.71 -43.86
N ASN A 37 -51.02 -12.26 -43.60
CA ASN A 37 -52.27 -13.03 -43.30
C ASN A 37 -52.28 -14.12 -42.19
N VAL A 38 -53.40 -14.51 -41.55
CA VAL A 38 -54.84 -14.43 -41.89
C VAL A 38 -55.70 -13.96 -40.68
N SER A 39 -56.91 -13.47 -40.94
CA SER A 39 -57.94 -12.99 -39.98
C SER A 39 -58.99 -14.09 -39.63
N PRO A 40 -60.15 -13.84 -38.95
CA PRO A 40 -60.63 -12.66 -38.20
C PRO A 40 -61.38 -12.95 -36.86
N LEU A 41 -61.66 -11.93 -36.01
CA LEU A 41 -63.01 -11.47 -35.55
C LEU A 41 -63.02 -10.63 -34.24
N ARG A 42 -64.08 -9.82 -34.10
CA ARG A 42 -64.44 -8.96 -32.94
C ARG A 42 -65.73 -9.48 -32.27
N ARG A 43 -65.98 -9.15 -30.98
CA ARG A 43 -66.95 -8.10 -30.54
C ARG A 43 -66.92 -7.90 -29.00
N ASN A 44 -67.58 -6.84 -28.53
CA ASN A 44 -67.76 -6.42 -27.14
C ASN A 44 -69.27 -6.36 -26.78
N SER A 45 -69.60 -6.11 -25.50
CA SER A 45 -70.90 -5.67 -24.93
C SER A 45 -72.08 -6.66 -24.81
N GLY A 46 -72.83 -6.53 -23.70
CA GLY A 46 -74.30 -6.62 -23.70
C GLY A 46 -74.97 -7.76 -22.91
N THR A 47 -75.88 -7.39 -21.99
CA THR A 47 -76.95 -8.22 -21.39
C THR A 47 -78.08 -8.52 -22.40
N PRO A 48 -79.08 -9.42 -22.15
CA PRO A 48 -79.58 -9.97 -20.86
C PRO A 48 -79.84 -11.51 -20.84
N THR A 49 -80.75 -11.96 -19.95
CA THR A 49 -81.21 -13.34 -19.60
C THR A 49 -82.17 -13.97 -20.65
N PRO A 50 -82.77 -15.20 -20.52
CA PRO A 50 -82.81 -16.17 -19.38
C PRO A 50 -82.79 -17.72 -19.69
N VAL A 51 -82.94 -18.54 -18.62
CA VAL A 51 -83.39 -19.97 -18.46
C VAL A 51 -82.55 -21.20 -18.92
N HIS A 52 -82.66 -22.25 -18.08
CA HIS A 52 -82.64 -23.72 -18.28
C HIS A 52 -81.38 -24.60 -18.00
N SER A 53 -81.60 -25.57 -17.10
CA SER A 53 -80.80 -26.78 -16.78
C SER A 53 -81.15 -27.95 -17.73
N PRO A 54 -80.46 -29.13 -17.72
CA PRO A 54 -80.56 -30.16 -16.65
C PRO A 54 -79.19 -30.85 -16.37
N LEU A 55 -78.94 -32.04 -15.80
CA LEU A 55 -79.61 -33.18 -15.09
C LEU A 55 -78.46 -33.81 -14.20
N SER A 56 -78.51 -34.75 -13.24
CA SER A 56 -79.42 -35.77 -12.64
C SER A 56 -78.84 -36.10 -11.21
N LYS A 57 -79.12 -37.14 -10.38
CA LYS A 57 -80.06 -38.30 -10.23
C LYS A 57 -80.08 -38.64 -8.70
N GLU A 58 -81.18 -39.04 -8.06
CA GLU A 58 -81.67 -40.42 -7.75
C GLU A 58 -80.74 -41.40 -6.99
N PRO A 59 -81.29 -42.32 -6.14
CA PRO A 59 -82.58 -42.34 -5.39
C PRO A 59 -82.31 -42.70 -3.88
N PRO A 60 -83.24 -43.20 -3.01
CA PRO A 60 -84.72 -43.36 -3.02
C PRO A 60 -85.41 -42.70 -1.76
N SER A 61 -86.64 -42.99 -1.30
CA SER A 61 -88.00 -43.05 -1.92
C SER A 61 -89.10 -43.18 -0.82
N LYS A 62 -90.38 -42.89 -1.16
CA LYS A 62 -91.65 -43.09 -0.39
C LYS A 62 -91.98 -42.08 0.75
N GLY A 63 -93.19 -41.49 0.83
CA GLY A 63 -94.30 -41.43 -0.14
C GLY A 63 -95.69 -41.07 0.46
N ALA A 64 -96.64 -40.61 -0.38
CA ALA A 64 -98.11 -40.47 -0.17
C ALA A 64 -98.61 -39.55 0.99
N ASP A 65 -99.80 -38.92 0.99
CA ASP A 65 -100.87 -38.59 0.01
C ASP A 65 -101.64 -37.36 0.59
N ALA A 66 -102.03 -36.30 -0.12
CA ALA A 66 -103.16 -36.11 -1.06
C ALA A 66 -104.54 -35.71 -0.43
N GLN A 67 -105.06 -34.55 -0.89
CA GLN A 67 -106.48 -34.19 -1.14
C GLN A 67 -107.53 -33.80 -0.05
N SER A 68 -108.20 -32.67 -0.35
CA SER A 68 -109.66 -32.43 -0.36
C SER A 68 -110.52 -32.14 0.91
N THR A 69 -111.60 -31.38 0.65
CA THR A 69 -112.80 -31.10 1.48
C THR A 69 -113.94 -32.11 1.12
N PRO A 70 -115.26 -32.01 1.49
CA PRO A 70 -116.01 -31.04 2.33
C PRO A 70 -117.16 -31.59 3.26
N SER A 71 -117.68 -30.72 4.16
CA SER A 71 -119.12 -30.45 4.52
C SER A 71 -120.15 -31.52 5.04
N LEU A 72 -121.17 -31.01 5.78
CA LEU A 72 -122.54 -31.56 6.09
C LEU A 72 -122.66 -32.72 7.13
N SER A 73 -123.78 -32.96 7.87
CA SER A 73 -124.95 -32.13 8.30
C SER A 73 -125.87 -32.89 9.32
N SER A 74 -126.92 -32.22 9.86
CA SER A 74 -128.15 -32.78 10.53
C SER A 74 -127.96 -33.49 11.90
N GLY A 75 -128.94 -33.57 12.82
CA GLY A 75 -130.34 -33.07 12.94
C GLY A 75 -130.70 -32.85 14.43
N ASP A 76 -131.76 -32.12 14.83
CA ASP A 76 -133.21 -32.44 14.77
C ASP A 76 -133.62 -33.72 15.54
N GLU A 77 -134.66 -33.76 16.40
CA GLU A 77 -135.62 -32.74 16.90
C GLU A 77 -136.37 -33.25 18.18
N ALA A 78 -137.40 -32.51 18.63
CA ALA A 78 -138.68 -32.99 19.21
C ALA A 78 -138.93 -33.12 20.74
N SER A 79 -140.23 -33.06 21.05
CA SER A 79 -140.99 -33.25 22.32
C SER A 79 -140.79 -32.22 23.45
N VAL A 80 -141.76 -31.44 23.95
CA VAL A 80 -143.25 -31.56 24.12
C VAL A 80 -143.68 -32.30 25.41
N ARG A 81 -144.68 -31.68 26.09
CA ARG A 81 -145.35 -32.01 27.38
C ARG A 81 -144.51 -31.74 28.63
N ASP A 82 -144.99 -31.04 29.67
CA ASP A 82 -146.32 -30.94 30.32
C ASP A 82 -146.59 -32.06 31.35
N ALA A 83 -146.27 -31.75 32.60
CA ALA A 83 -146.84 -32.34 33.82
C ALA A 83 -146.51 -31.41 35.00
N SER A 84 -147.49 -31.15 35.86
CA SER A 84 -147.42 -30.28 37.04
C SER A 84 -146.20 -30.50 37.96
N VAL A 85 -145.40 -29.45 38.19
CA VAL A 85 -144.42 -29.35 39.28
C VAL A 85 -144.58 -27.98 39.95
N SER A 86 -144.28 -27.86 41.25
CA SER A 86 -144.59 -26.66 42.03
C SER A 86 -143.75 -25.43 41.64
N ARG A 87 -144.24 -24.25 42.03
CA ARG A 87 -143.62 -22.94 41.73
C ARG A 87 -142.19 -22.81 42.32
N GLU A 88 -141.93 -23.46 43.45
CA GLU A 88 -140.61 -23.60 44.07
C GLU A 88 -139.58 -24.29 43.15
N ASP A 89 -139.93 -25.44 42.56
CA ASP A 89 -138.95 -26.34 41.95
C ASP A 89 -138.34 -25.80 40.66
N LEU A 90 -139.13 -25.07 39.87
CA LEU A 90 -138.67 -24.41 38.64
C LEU A 90 -137.62 -23.32 38.97
N ALA A 91 -137.82 -22.59 40.06
CA ALA A 91 -136.86 -21.59 40.53
C ALA A 91 -135.55 -22.24 40.99
N ALA A 92 -135.61 -23.36 41.72
CA ALA A 92 -134.43 -24.11 42.15
C ALA A 92 -133.60 -24.65 40.97
N MET A 93 -134.25 -25.20 39.93
CA MET A 93 -133.55 -25.66 38.73
C MET A 93 -132.92 -24.50 37.93
N LEU A 94 -133.62 -23.37 37.80
CA LEU A 94 -133.07 -22.18 37.15
C LEU A 94 -131.88 -21.60 37.92
N LEU A 95 -131.94 -21.55 39.26
CA LEU A 95 -130.82 -21.14 40.10
C LEU A 95 -129.59 -22.03 39.86
N LYS A 96 -129.75 -23.36 39.99
CA LYS A 96 -128.67 -24.33 39.80
C LYS A 96 -128.08 -24.29 38.38
N ARG A 97 -128.90 -24.06 37.36
CA ARG A 97 -128.43 -23.90 35.97
C ARG A 97 -127.69 -22.57 35.79
N THR A 98 -128.12 -21.50 36.46
CA THR A 98 -127.42 -20.19 36.50
C THR A 98 -126.08 -20.30 37.22
N GLU A 99 -126.00 -21.05 38.33
CA GLU A 99 -124.73 -21.35 39.02
C GLU A 99 -123.79 -22.19 38.15
N GLN A 100 -124.32 -23.16 37.39
CA GLN A 100 -123.54 -23.93 36.44
C GLN A 100 -123.03 -23.07 35.27
N CYS A 101 -123.85 -22.16 34.72
CA CYS A 101 -123.41 -21.17 33.75
C CYS A 101 -122.31 -20.28 34.33
N LYS A 102 -122.51 -19.68 35.50
CA LYS A 102 -121.49 -18.87 36.20
C LYS A 102 -120.17 -19.63 36.44
N LYS A 103 -120.23 -20.92 36.74
CA LYS A 103 -119.03 -21.76 36.88
C LYS A 103 -118.33 -22.02 35.54
N MET A 104 -119.08 -22.19 34.45
CA MET A 104 -118.51 -22.29 33.11
C MET A 104 -117.95 -20.95 32.62
N GLU A 105 -118.63 -19.84 32.89
CA GLU A 105 -118.19 -18.46 32.64
C GLU A 105 -116.90 -18.15 33.40
N GLY A 106 -116.82 -18.54 34.68
CA GLY A 106 -115.59 -18.49 35.49
C GLY A 106 -114.45 -19.29 34.87
N ASN A 107 -114.67 -20.58 34.58
CA ASN A 107 -113.68 -21.43 33.91
C ASN A 107 -113.21 -20.85 32.56
N ILE A 108 -114.12 -20.25 31.77
CA ILE A 108 -113.81 -19.60 30.49
C ILE A 108 -112.98 -18.33 30.72
N SER A 109 -113.30 -17.54 31.75
CA SER A 109 -112.52 -16.36 32.14
C SER A 109 -111.11 -16.73 32.64
N ASP A 110 -110.98 -17.79 33.42
CA ASP A 110 -109.69 -18.30 33.90
C ASP A 110 -108.84 -18.83 32.75
N LEU A 111 -109.44 -19.58 31.80
CA LEU A 111 -108.78 -20.01 30.58
C LEU A 111 -108.39 -18.82 29.68
N ALA A 112 -109.22 -17.79 29.59
CA ALA A 112 -108.90 -16.56 28.85
C ALA A 112 -107.75 -15.78 29.50
N SER A 113 -107.68 -15.72 30.84
CA SER A 113 -106.53 -15.16 31.54
C SER A 113 -105.27 -15.98 31.30
N LEU A 114 -105.35 -17.31 31.42
CA LEU A 114 -104.22 -18.21 31.19
C LEU A 114 -103.70 -18.14 29.74
N ILE A 115 -104.59 -17.97 28.76
CA ILE A 115 -104.21 -17.73 27.35
C ILE A 115 -103.54 -16.36 27.22
N LYS A 116 -104.06 -15.31 27.87
CA LYS A 116 -103.46 -13.97 27.85
C LYS A 116 -102.06 -13.95 28.48
N ASP A 117 -101.86 -14.64 29.59
CA ASP A 117 -100.56 -14.75 30.26
C ASP A 117 -99.57 -15.63 29.47
N LYS A 118 -100.07 -16.68 28.80
CA LYS A 118 -99.26 -17.46 27.83
C LYS A 118 -98.86 -16.63 26.61
N ASN A 119 -99.78 -15.88 26.01
CA ASN A 119 -99.45 -14.99 24.89
C ASN A 119 -98.43 -13.93 25.33
N ARG A 120 -98.58 -13.35 26.52
CA ARG A 120 -97.63 -12.38 27.08
C ARG A 120 -96.23 -12.97 27.33
N THR A 121 -96.14 -14.24 27.72
CA THR A 121 -94.85 -14.94 27.86
C THR A 121 -94.26 -15.35 26.51
N ILE A 122 -95.09 -15.66 25.51
CA ILE A 122 -94.66 -15.85 24.11
C ILE A 122 -94.10 -14.54 23.55
N GLU A 123 -94.82 -13.41 23.65
CA GLU A 123 -94.35 -12.08 23.24
C GLU A 123 -92.99 -11.71 23.89
N GLN A 124 -92.81 -12.05 25.17
CA GLN A 124 -91.54 -11.86 25.89
C GLN A 124 -90.42 -12.74 25.35
N LEU A 125 -90.68 -14.02 25.07
CA LEU A 125 -89.70 -14.95 24.50
C LEU A 125 -89.35 -14.59 23.05
N GLU A 126 -90.32 -14.21 22.23
CA GLU A 126 -90.10 -13.70 20.87
C GLU A 126 -89.24 -12.42 20.89
N THR A 127 -89.50 -11.52 21.84
CA THR A 127 -88.68 -10.31 22.04
C THR A 127 -87.25 -10.67 22.45
N GLN A 128 -87.05 -11.65 23.35
CA GLN A 128 -85.72 -12.11 23.77
C GLN A 128 -84.98 -12.83 22.64
N ILE A 129 -85.64 -13.70 21.88
CA ILE A 129 -85.08 -14.38 20.70
C ILE A 129 -84.62 -13.33 19.70
N LYS A 130 -85.47 -12.36 19.37
CA LYS A 130 -85.13 -11.29 18.44
C LYS A 130 -83.95 -10.43 18.92
N GLN A 131 -83.89 -10.10 20.23
CA GLN A 131 -82.75 -9.40 20.81
C GLN A 131 -81.46 -10.23 20.75
N HIS A 132 -81.53 -11.55 20.93
CA HIS A 132 -80.39 -12.44 20.75
C HIS A 132 -79.96 -12.57 19.29
N GLU A 133 -80.90 -12.63 18.34
CA GLU A 133 -80.61 -12.63 16.90
C GLU A 133 -79.96 -11.31 16.45
N GLU A 134 -80.49 -10.16 16.89
CA GLU A 134 -79.92 -8.84 16.64
C GLU A 134 -78.50 -8.70 17.24
N ALA A 135 -78.28 -9.17 18.48
CA ALA A 135 -76.96 -9.16 19.12
C ALA A 135 -75.95 -10.11 18.45
N LEU A 136 -76.39 -11.26 17.93
CA LEU A 136 -75.54 -12.17 17.16
C LEU A 136 -75.22 -11.60 15.78
N ALA A 137 -76.19 -10.97 15.11
CA ALA A 137 -75.97 -10.28 13.84
C ALA A 137 -75.00 -9.08 13.99
N GLN A 138 -75.12 -8.32 15.09
CA GLN A 138 -74.19 -7.24 15.42
C GLN A 138 -72.78 -7.77 15.62
N ARG A 139 -72.57 -8.78 16.48
CA ARG A 139 -71.24 -9.39 16.69
C ARG A 139 -70.62 -9.95 15.41
N LEU A 140 -71.44 -10.56 14.54
CA LEU A 140 -70.98 -11.05 13.24
C LEU A 140 -70.60 -9.89 12.29
N GLY A 141 -71.28 -8.74 12.38
CA GLY A 141 -70.94 -7.52 11.66
C GLY A 141 -69.64 -6.87 12.17
N GLU A 142 -69.49 -6.77 13.48
CA GLU A 142 -68.28 -6.27 14.16
C GLU A 142 -67.06 -7.13 13.78
N GLN A 143 -67.16 -8.46 13.91
CA GLN A 143 -66.06 -9.38 13.56
C GLN A 143 -65.69 -9.33 12.07
N LYS A 144 -66.68 -9.14 11.16
CA LYS A 144 -66.40 -8.91 9.74
C LYS A 144 -65.68 -7.58 9.50
N SER A 145 -66.13 -6.51 10.16
CA SER A 145 -65.49 -5.19 10.08
C SER A 145 -64.04 -5.22 10.58
N GLU A 146 -63.77 -5.97 11.67
CA GLU A 146 -62.40 -6.21 12.16
C GLU A 146 -61.53 -6.96 11.14
N PHE A 147 -62.05 -8.03 10.51
CA PHE A 147 -61.31 -8.76 9.48
C PHE A 147 -61.08 -7.94 8.20
N GLU A 148 -62.05 -7.14 7.77
CA GLU A 148 -61.90 -6.22 6.64
C GLU A 148 -60.88 -5.12 6.95
N ALA A 149 -60.95 -4.49 8.13
CA ALA A 149 -59.98 -3.50 8.58
C ALA A 149 -58.57 -4.08 8.76
N TYR A 150 -58.43 -5.34 9.18
CA TYR A 150 -57.14 -6.03 9.25
C TYR A 150 -56.58 -6.31 7.85
N ARG A 151 -57.40 -6.84 6.94
CA ARG A 151 -57.02 -7.09 5.55
C ARG A 151 -56.57 -5.80 4.85
N ASP A 152 -57.30 -4.72 5.04
CA ASP A 152 -57.04 -3.46 4.35
C ASP A 152 -55.82 -2.72 4.93
N LYS A 153 -55.56 -2.85 6.24
CA LYS A 153 -54.26 -2.47 6.84
C LYS A 153 -53.10 -3.26 6.26
N LEU A 154 -53.25 -4.58 6.07
CA LEU A 154 -52.21 -5.43 5.48
C LEU A 154 -51.94 -5.06 4.03
N ILE A 155 -52.99 -4.78 3.24
CA ILE A 155 -52.88 -4.29 1.87
C ILE A 155 -52.20 -2.91 1.83
N ALA A 156 -52.54 -1.99 2.74
CA ALA A 156 -51.90 -0.68 2.84
C ALA A 156 -50.40 -0.81 3.16
N GLY A 157 -50.01 -1.62 4.15
CA GLY A 157 -48.61 -1.87 4.49
C GLY A 157 -47.80 -2.38 3.30
N TYR A 158 -48.29 -3.41 2.59
CA TYR A 158 -47.63 -3.90 1.36
C TYR A 158 -47.57 -2.85 0.23
N GLN A 159 -48.47 -1.86 0.20
CA GLN A 159 -48.42 -0.76 -0.76
C GLN A 159 -47.45 0.35 -0.34
N GLU A 160 -47.30 0.61 0.96
CA GLU A 160 -46.31 1.54 1.51
C GLU A 160 -44.90 0.97 1.37
N ASP A 161 -44.66 -0.29 1.75
CA ASP A 161 -43.38 -1.00 1.56
C ASP A 161 -42.96 -1.00 0.09
N LYS A 162 -43.89 -1.29 -0.82
CA LYS A 162 -43.64 -1.27 -2.27
C LYS A 162 -43.31 0.14 -2.79
N GLN A 163 -43.87 1.19 -2.18
CA GLN A 163 -43.52 2.58 -2.52
C GLN A 163 -42.17 2.99 -1.92
N ALA A 164 -41.85 2.56 -0.69
CA ALA A 164 -40.57 2.80 -0.05
C ALA A 164 -39.43 2.14 -0.83
N LEU A 165 -39.56 0.85 -1.16
CA LEU A 165 -38.61 0.10 -1.98
C LEU A 165 -38.51 0.69 -3.42
N GLY A 166 -39.60 1.26 -3.92
CA GLY A 166 -39.63 2.01 -5.18
C GLY A 166 -38.79 3.29 -5.15
N LYS A 167 -38.90 4.08 -4.06
CA LYS A 167 -38.09 5.28 -3.83
C LYS A 167 -36.61 4.94 -3.59
N GLU A 168 -36.33 3.96 -2.74
CA GLU A 168 -34.96 3.48 -2.49
C GLU A 168 -34.29 3.02 -3.79
N LYS A 169 -35.00 2.28 -4.65
CA LYS A 169 -34.51 1.91 -5.97
C LYS A 169 -34.21 3.14 -6.84
N GLN A 170 -35.05 4.18 -6.82
CA GLN A 170 -34.78 5.42 -7.56
C GLN A 170 -33.55 6.15 -7.03
N GLU A 171 -33.40 6.27 -5.71
CA GLU A 171 -32.21 6.85 -5.08
C GLU A 171 -30.93 6.07 -5.38
N LEU A 172 -30.99 4.74 -5.38
CA LEU A 172 -29.84 3.89 -5.72
C LEU A 172 -29.47 4.00 -7.20
N MET A 173 -30.44 4.09 -8.11
CA MET A 173 -30.18 4.37 -9.53
C MET A 173 -29.59 5.78 -9.73
N GLN A 174 -30.04 6.79 -8.99
CA GLN A 174 -29.46 8.13 -9.04
C GLN A 174 -28.02 8.15 -8.50
N LYS A 175 -27.77 7.57 -7.31
CA LYS A 175 -26.42 7.46 -6.71
C LYS A 175 -25.46 6.68 -7.62
N LEU A 176 -25.94 5.65 -8.33
CA LEU A 176 -25.17 4.95 -9.34
C LEU A 176 -24.83 5.85 -10.54
N HIS A 177 -25.82 6.57 -11.09
CA HIS A 177 -25.61 7.46 -12.23
C HIS A 177 -24.66 8.63 -11.90
N GLU A 178 -24.77 9.21 -10.71
CA GLU A 178 -23.83 10.21 -10.19
C GLU A 178 -22.40 9.64 -10.09
N ALA A 179 -22.24 8.40 -9.59
CA ALA A 179 -20.95 7.73 -9.53
C ALA A 179 -20.37 7.40 -10.92
N GLU A 180 -21.21 7.03 -11.89
CA GLU A 180 -20.80 6.85 -13.30
C GLU A 180 -20.35 8.18 -13.91
N GLU A 181 -21.08 9.28 -13.70
CA GLU A 181 -20.64 10.61 -14.12
C GLU A 181 -19.29 11.01 -13.46
N TYR A 182 -19.09 10.74 -12.17
CA TYR A 182 -17.83 11.03 -11.49
C TYR A 182 -16.67 10.20 -12.06
N ARG A 183 -16.89 8.92 -12.38
CA ARG A 183 -15.91 8.05 -13.06
C ARG A 183 -15.55 8.61 -14.43
N ASP A 184 -16.53 9.03 -15.22
CA ASP A 184 -16.28 9.49 -16.59
C ASP A 184 -15.62 10.87 -16.62
N LYS A 185 -15.95 11.74 -15.65
CA LYS A 185 -15.22 13.00 -15.39
C LYS A 185 -13.79 12.77 -14.89
N PHE A 186 -13.53 11.68 -14.15
CA PHE A 186 -12.18 11.29 -13.75
C PHE A 186 -11.36 10.79 -14.95
N LEU A 187 -11.90 9.82 -15.71
CA LEU A 187 -11.27 9.27 -16.92
C LEU A 187 -10.97 10.35 -17.96
N LYS A 188 -11.84 11.36 -18.11
CA LYS A 188 -11.57 12.49 -19.00
C LYS A 188 -10.39 13.34 -18.50
N ARG A 189 -10.31 13.65 -17.20
CA ARG A 189 -9.16 14.38 -16.62
C ARG A 189 -7.86 13.58 -16.73
N GLU A 190 -7.92 12.26 -16.58
CA GLU A 190 -6.77 11.36 -16.75
C GLU A 190 -6.26 11.43 -18.20
N ALA A 191 -7.14 11.30 -19.19
CA ALA A 191 -6.80 11.47 -20.61
C ALA A 191 -6.29 12.88 -20.95
N ASP A 192 -6.89 13.94 -20.37
CA ASP A 192 -6.42 15.33 -20.53
C ASP A 192 -5.02 15.53 -19.91
N THR A 193 -4.71 14.83 -18.83
CA THR A 193 -3.40 14.87 -18.16
C THR A 193 -2.34 14.15 -19.00
N ASP A 194 -2.67 12.99 -19.56
CA ASP A 194 -1.80 12.26 -20.49
C ASP A 194 -1.51 13.08 -21.75
N GLU A 195 -2.52 13.74 -22.34
CA GLU A 195 -2.35 14.62 -23.50
C GLU A 195 -1.42 15.81 -23.18
N ILE A 196 -1.58 16.45 -22.01
CA ILE A 196 -0.67 17.50 -21.52
C ILE A 196 0.76 16.95 -21.30
N GLN A 197 0.90 15.73 -20.80
CA GLN A 197 2.21 15.10 -20.57
C GLN A 197 2.92 14.74 -21.89
N ASP A 198 2.18 14.29 -22.90
CA ASP A 198 2.71 14.05 -24.25
C ASP A 198 3.12 15.37 -24.93
N PHE A 199 2.33 16.45 -24.81
CA PHE A 199 2.75 17.78 -25.28
C PHE A 199 4.00 18.28 -24.56
N ALA A 200 4.08 18.18 -23.23
CA ALA A 200 5.27 18.55 -22.46
C ALA A 200 6.50 17.72 -22.86
N THR A 201 6.31 16.43 -23.16
CA THR A 201 7.37 15.54 -23.67
C THR A 201 7.81 15.94 -25.08
N GLN A 202 6.88 16.35 -25.95
CA GLN A 202 7.17 16.83 -27.30
C GLN A 202 7.94 18.16 -27.28
N GLU A 203 7.51 19.13 -26.47
CA GLU A 203 8.23 20.41 -26.33
C GLU A 203 9.62 20.20 -25.72
N LEU A 204 9.74 19.36 -24.70
CA LEU A 204 11.06 19.00 -24.14
C LEU A 204 11.97 18.33 -25.19
N ALA A 205 11.41 17.56 -26.12
CA ALA A 205 12.18 16.99 -27.24
C ALA A 205 12.59 18.06 -28.28
N LYS A 206 11.71 19.01 -28.61
CA LYS A 206 12.02 20.16 -29.49
C LYS A 206 13.13 21.03 -28.89
N VAL A 207 13.02 21.39 -27.61
CA VAL A 207 14.02 22.19 -26.88
C VAL A 207 15.36 21.46 -26.81
N LYS A 208 15.37 20.13 -26.52
CA LYS A 208 16.60 19.32 -26.56
C LYS A 208 17.23 19.28 -27.94
N HIS A 209 16.42 19.22 -29.02
CA HIS A 209 16.95 19.25 -30.38
C HIS A 209 17.55 20.63 -30.71
N MET A 210 16.84 21.73 -30.45
CA MET A 210 17.37 23.09 -30.63
C MET A 210 18.67 23.30 -29.87
N LEU A 211 18.73 22.91 -28.59
CA LEU A 211 19.94 23.05 -27.76
C LEU A 211 21.13 22.23 -28.31
N LEU A 212 20.87 21.04 -28.86
CA LEU A 212 21.91 20.23 -29.50
C LEU A 212 22.40 20.84 -30.82
N MET A 213 21.51 21.47 -31.60
CA MET A 213 21.87 22.17 -32.84
C MET A 213 22.69 23.43 -32.54
N THR A 214 22.25 24.28 -31.62
CA THR A 214 23.00 25.49 -31.24
C THR A 214 24.33 25.15 -30.55
N GLN A 215 24.41 24.03 -29.81
CA GLN A 215 25.68 23.51 -29.32
C GLN A 215 26.61 23.06 -30.47
N GLY A 216 26.08 22.41 -31.51
CA GLY A 216 26.83 22.03 -32.70
C GLY A 216 27.33 23.23 -33.52
N GLU A 217 26.50 24.26 -33.66
CA GLU A 217 26.86 25.55 -34.28
C GLU A 217 27.94 26.27 -33.46
N LEU A 218 27.81 26.31 -32.13
CA LEU A 218 28.80 26.90 -31.22
C LEU A 218 30.15 26.17 -31.29
N GLU A 219 30.17 24.84 -31.30
CA GLU A 219 31.39 24.05 -31.48
C GLU A 219 32.00 24.16 -32.89
N THR A 220 31.21 24.57 -33.88
CA THR A 220 31.71 24.90 -35.23
C THR A 220 32.32 26.31 -35.23
N CYS A 221 31.62 27.30 -34.67
CA CYS A 221 32.11 28.67 -34.48
C CYS A 221 33.42 28.72 -33.67
N LYS A 222 33.57 27.90 -32.62
CA LYS A 222 34.84 27.75 -31.88
C LYS A 222 36.00 27.24 -32.73
N LYS A 223 35.75 26.29 -33.64
CA LYS A 223 36.78 25.76 -34.57
C LYS A 223 37.16 26.79 -35.63
N ASP A 224 36.17 27.51 -36.16
CA ASP A 224 36.41 28.61 -37.10
C ASP A 224 37.17 29.76 -36.43
N LEU A 225 36.87 30.07 -35.17
CA LEU A 225 37.57 31.10 -34.39
C LEU A 225 39.02 30.69 -34.11
N THR A 226 39.26 29.47 -33.60
CA THR A 226 40.62 28.98 -33.34
C THR A 226 41.46 28.88 -34.62
N SER A 227 40.90 28.35 -35.70
CA SER A 227 41.55 28.35 -37.03
C SER A 227 41.87 29.77 -37.54
N LYS A 228 40.96 30.74 -37.34
CA LYS A 228 41.22 32.15 -37.67
C LYS A 228 42.29 32.77 -36.77
N THR A 229 42.38 32.40 -35.49
CA THR A 229 43.45 32.82 -34.59
C THR A 229 44.81 32.27 -35.04
N GLU A 230 44.90 30.98 -35.37
CA GLU A 230 46.14 30.36 -35.92
C GLU A 230 46.57 31.03 -37.24
N LEU A 231 45.62 31.33 -38.14
CA LEU A 231 45.89 32.07 -39.37
C LEU A 231 46.32 33.52 -39.11
N LEU A 232 45.80 34.17 -38.07
CA LEU A 232 46.17 35.53 -37.68
C LEU A 232 47.55 35.57 -37.01
N GLU A 233 47.89 34.61 -36.15
CA GLU A 233 49.22 34.47 -35.55
C GLU A 233 50.28 34.19 -36.63
N THR A 234 50.01 33.28 -37.57
CA THR A 234 50.93 33.01 -38.69
C THR A 234 51.03 34.17 -39.69
N ALA A 235 49.98 34.99 -39.84
CA ALA A 235 50.06 36.25 -40.58
C ALA A 235 50.91 37.30 -39.82
N GLN A 236 50.72 37.47 -38.51
CA GLN A 236 51.55 38.36 -37.69
C GLN A 236 53.03 37.95 -37.68
N ALA A 237 53.33 36.64 -37.65
CA ALA A 237 54.69 36.13 -37.76
C ALA A 237 55.34 36.51 -39.10
N LYS A 238 54.60 36.42 -40.21
CA LYS A 238 55.05 36.87 -41.54
C LYS A 238 55.23 38.38 -41.62
N VAL A 239 54.33 39.17 -41.03
CA VAL A 239 54.47 40.63 -40.94
C VAL A 239 55.76 40.98 -40.20
N LYS A 240 56.00 40.40 -39.01
CA LYS A 240 57.24 40.59 -38.24
C LYS A 240 58.50 40.18 -39.02
N GLN A 241 58.45 39.09 -39.79
CA GLN A 241 59.56 38.71 -40.67
C GLN A 241 59.82 39.80 -41.72
N LEU A 242 58.79 40.22 -42.46
CA LEU A 242 58.86 41.25 -43.50
C LEU A 242 59.29 42.61 -42.95
N GLU A 243 58.88 42.99 -41.73
CA GLU A 243 59.36 44.18 -41.03
C GLU A 243 60.88 44.12 -40.80
N THR A 244 61.42 42.98 -40.35
CA THR A 244 62.89 42.85 -40.19
C THR A 244 63.64 42.78 -41.53
N GLU A 245 63.03 42.27 -42.60
CA GLU A 245 63.63 42.24 -43.93
C GLU A 245 63.61 43.62 -44.59
N LEU A 246 62.53 44.38 -44.39
CA LEU A 246 62.41 45.78 -44.79
C LEU A 246 63.42 46.65 -44.03
N SER A 247 63.51 46.53 -42.70
CA SER A 247 64.52 47.23 -41.87
C SER A 247 65.94 47.00 -42.39
N LYS A 248 66.36 45.73 -42.59
CA LYS A 248 67.68 45.39 -43.15
C LYS A 248 67.89 45.94 -44.57
N THR A 249 66.82 46.12 -45.35
CA THR A 249 66.90 46.64 -46.72
C THR A 249 67.00 48.17 -46.72
N THR A 250 66.27 48.86 -45.84
CA THR A 250 66.37 50.30 -45.60
C THR A 250 67.74 50.68 -45.06
N GLU A 251 68.30 49.90 -44.12
CA GLU A 251 69.67 50.08 -43.63
C GLU A 251 70.69 49.99 -44.77
N LYS A 252 70.62 48.93 -45.59
CA LYS A 252 71.46 48.77 -46.78
C LYS A 252 71.31 49.92 -47.76
N SER A 253 70.08 50.35 -48.02
CA SER A 253 69.80 51.51 -48.89
C SER A 253 70.47 52.77 -48.35
N SER A 254 70.35 53.06 -47.05
CA SER A 254 71.01 54.21 -46.43
C SER A 254 72.54 54.12 -46.46
N THR A 255 73.13 52.92 -46.35
CA THR A 255 74.59 52.76 -46.53
C THR A 255 75.03 52.99 -47.98
N LEU A 256 74.28 52.47 -48.96
CA LEU A 256 74.57 52.67 -50.38
C LEU A 256 74.33 54.13 -50.82
N GLU A 257 73.34 54.80 -50.25
CA GLU A 257 73.05 56.22 -50.48
C GLU A 257 74.22 57.10 -49.98
N LYS A 258 74.72 56.84 -48.77
CA LYS A 258 75.92 57.50 -48.22
C LYS A 258 77.17 57.22 -49.07
N GLU A 259 77.33 56.01 -49.59
CA GLU A 259 78.43 55.66 -50.49
C GLU A 259 78.31 56.34 -51.86
N CYS A 260 77.10 56.39 -52.43
CA CYS A 260 76.80 57.14 -53.65
C CYS A 260 77.11 58.63 -53.48
N GLU A 261 76.75 59.25 -52.34
CA GLU A 261 77.00 60.66 -52.09
C GLU A 261 78.50 60.94 -51.92
N ARG A 262 79.23 60.08 -51.19
CA ARG A 262 80.69 60.13 -51.11
C ARG A 262 81.33 60.00 -52.49
N LEU A 263 80.83 59.10 -53.35
CA LEU A 263 81.30 58.94 -54.73
C LEU A 263 80.90 60.10 -55.66
N ARG A 264 79.85 60.86 -55.36
CA ARG A 264 79.55 62.11 -56.07
C ARG A 264 80.57 63.18 -55.73
N GLU A 265 80.89 63.36 -54.44
CA GLU A 265 81.87 64.36 -54.03
C GLU A 265 83.30 64.00 -54.49
N ASP A 266 83.72 62.73 -54.36
CA ASP A 266 84.97 62.20 -54.96
C ASP A 266 85.07 62.58 -56.47
N ASN A 267 83.97 62.48 -57.22
CA ASN A 267 83.95 62.78 -58.65
C ASN A 267 83.84 64.27 -58.95
N LYS A 268 83.22 65.07 -58.07
CA LYS A 268 83.19 66.53 -58.16
C LYS A 268 84.57 67.13 -57.91
N GLU A 269 85.27 66.71 -56.86
CA GLU A 269 86.68 67.07 -56.62
C GLU A 269 87.57 66.73 -57.83
N ARG A 270 87.38 65.54 -58.41
CA ARG A 270 88.10 65.13 -59.64
C ARG A 270 87.74 65.99 -60.86
N ALA A 271 86.47 66.37 -61.03
CA ALA A 271 86.04 67.23 -62.12
C ALA A 271 86.62 68.65 -61.97
N GLU A 272 86.61 69.21 -60.76
CA GLU A 272 87.24 70.50 -60.44
C GLU A 272 88.75 70.47 -60.69
N LEU A 273 89.44 69.40 -60.30
CA LEU A 273 90.86 69.18 -60.60
C LEU A 273 91.12 69.08 -62.11
N VAL A 274 90.28 68.36 -62.87
CA VAL A 274 90.39 68.26 -64.34
C VAL A 274 90.14 69.63 -65.00
N MET A 275 89.19 70.43 -64.51
CA MET A 275 89.00 71.80 -65.00
C MET A 275 90.21 72.69 -64.71
N ALA A 276 90.80 72.60 -63.52
CA ALA A 276 92.01 73.35 -63.16
C ALA A 276 93.20 72.99 -64.07
N LEU A 277 93.50 71.69 -64.23
CA LEU A 277 94.56 71.20 -65.10
C LEU A 277 94.30 71.55 -66.58
N THR A 278 93.05 71.54 -67.03
CA THR A 278 92.68 71.95 -68.40
C THR A 278 92.89 73.47 -68.60
N LYS A 279 92.57 74.27 -67.58
CA LYS A 279 92.82 75.72 -67.59
C LYS A 279 94.32 76.02 -67.66
N GLU A 280 95.13 75.35 -66.83
CA GLU A 280 96.60 75.45 -66.88
C GLU A 280 97.16 75.03 -68.24
N LYS A 281 96.74 73.86 -68.76
CA LYS A 281 97.10 73.39 -70.09
C LYS A 281 96.80 74.44 -71.17
N SER A 282 95.62 75.09 -71.13
CA SER A 282 95.26 76.15 -72.08
C SER A 282 96.13 77.42 -71.96
N VAL A 283 96.72 77.68 -70.79
CA VAL A 283 97.67 78.79 -70.57
C VAL A 283 99.04 78.43 -71.12
N PHE A 284 99.51 77.20 -70.89
CA PHE A 284 100.74 76.70 -71.51
C PHE A 284 100.64 76.62 -73.03
N GLU A 285 99.50 76.19 -73.58
CA GLU A 285 99.24 76.18 -75.03
C GLU A 285 99.24 77.59 -75.63
N ARG A 286 98.59 78.57 -74.97
CA ARG A 286 98.67 79.98 -75.40
C ARG A 286 100.08 80.57 -75.28
N ARG A 287 100.87 80.20 -74.26
CA ARG A 287 102.26 80.66 -74.16
C ARG A 287 103.18 79.99 -75.18
N LEU A 288 102.92 78.73 -75.54
CA LEU A 288 103.60 78.05 -76.64
C LEU A 288 103.27 78.69 -77.99
N GLU A 289 102.00 78.98 -78.27
CA GLU A 289 101.60 79.66 -79.52
C GLU A 289 102.13 81.11 -79.56
N GLN A 290 102.16 81.81 -78.42
CA GLN A 290 102.81 83.10 -78.33
C GLN A 290 104.32 82.99 -78.65
N LEU A 291 105.04 82.07 -78.02
CA LEU A 291 106.47 81.83 -78.31
C LEU A 291 106.72 81.39 -79.77
N ASN A 292 105.78 80.68 -80.39
CA ASN A 292 105.84 80.25 -81.78
C ASN A 292 105.56 81.42 -82.76
N SER A 293 104.65 82.33 -82.41
CA SER A 293 104.42 83.57 -83.18
C SER A 293 105.56 84.58 -82.99
N GLU A 294 106.13 84.71 -81.79
CA GLU A 294 107.37 85.45 -81.52
C GLU A 294 108.54 84.84 -82.33
N LEU A 295 108.70 83.52 -82.35
CA LEU A 295 109.74 82.81 -83.12
C LEU A 295 109.57 83.02 -84.63
N THR A 296 108.37 82.88 -85.18
CA THR A 296 108.11 83.09 -86.62
C THR A 296 108.20 84.56 -87.02
N GLN A 297 107.86 85.50 -86.14
CA GLN A 297 108.16 86.92 -86.35
C GLN A 297 109.66 87.19 -86.33
N LYS A 298 110.43 86.56 -85.43
CA LYS A 298 111.90 86.66 -85.41
C LYS A 298 112.54 85.99 -86.62
N GLN A 299 112.00 84.89 -87.12
CA GLN A 299 112.42 84.29 -88.39
C GLN A 299 112.13 85.19 -89.59
N LYS A 300 110.98 85.90 -89.61
CA LYS A 300 110.70 86.95 -90.60
C LYS A 300 111.67 88.12 -90.48
N GLN A 301 111.93 88.64 -89.28
CA GLN A 301 112.92 89.70 -89.07
C GLN A 301 114.33 89.26 -89.48
N VAL A 302 114.72 87.99 -89.27
CA VAL A 302 115.98 87.44 -89.76
C VAL A 302 115.96 87.27 -91.29
N ALA A 303 114.83 86.92 -91.91
CA ALA A 303 114.69 86.87 -93.37
C ALA A 303 114.76 88.27 -94.00
N GLU A 304 114.05 89.25 -93.44
CA GLU A 304 114.07 90.68 -93.83
C GLU A 304 115.46 91.29 -93.61
N LEU A 305 116.15 90.96 -92.51
CA LEU A 305 117.54 91.37 -92.29
C LEU A 305 118.51 90.65 -93.22
N ASN A 306 118.28 89.38 -93.59
CA ASN A 306 119.07 88.67 -94.59
C ASN A 306 118.81 89.22 -96.01
N GLU A 307 117.59 89.68 -96.31
CA GLU A 307 117.24 90.34 -97.56
C GLU A 307 117.87 91.75 -97.61
N GLN A 308 117.73 92.55 -96.55
CA GLN A 308 118.44 93.83 -96.41
C GLN A 308 119.96 93.67 -96.42
N LEU A 309 120.50 92.61 -95.83
CA LEU A 309 121.92 92.26 -95.95
C LEU A 309 122.26 91.85 -97.37
N SER A 310 121.45 91.06 -98.07
CA SER A 310 121.66 90.71 -99.48
C SER A 310 121.52 91.91 -100.43
N ASP A 311 120.74 92.91 -100.05
CA ASP A 311 120.50 94.14 -100.80
C ASP A 311 121.58 95.20 -100.49
N LEU A 312 122.11 95.20 -99.26
CA LEU A 312 123.35 95.88 -98.88
C LEU A 312 124.59 95.20 -99.45
N ASP A 313 124.59 93.88 -99.61
CA ASP A 313 125.64 93.11 -100.26
C ASP A 313 125.51 93.22 -101.78
N GLY A 314 124.30 93.44 -102.33
CA GLY A 314 124.07 93.87 -103.70
C GLY A 314 124.57 95.29 -103.97
N LYS A 315 124.38 96.22 -103.02
CA LYS A 315 124.93 97.58 -103.05
C LYS A 315 126.43 97.60 -102.77
N LEU A 316 126.94 96.72 -101.92
CA LEU A 316 128.36 96.50 -101.71
C LEU A 316 128.96 95.96 -103.00
N ARG A 317 128.38 94.93 -103.62
CA ARG A 317 128.76 94.43 -104.94
C ARG A 317 128.61 95.45 -106.07
N SER A 318 127.74 96.47 -105.96
CA SER A 318 127.66 97.55 -106.96
C SER A 318 128.67 98.68 -106.70
N VAL A 319 129.00 98.95 -105.43
CA VAL A 319 130.11 99.83 -105.02
C VAL A 319 131.46 99.16 -105.29
N GLU A 320 131.57 97.85 -105.11
CA GLU A 320 132.67 97.00 -105.54
C GLU A 320 132.71 96.98 -107.07
N HIS A 321 131.63 96.72 -107.80
CA HIS A 321 131.66 96.78 -109.27
C HIS A 321 132.10 98.18 -109.77
N SER A 322 131.70 99.26 -109.10
CA SER A 322 132.15 100.63 -109.38
C SER A 322 133.63 100.88 -109.03
N THR A 323 134.07 100.45 -107.85
CA THR A 323 135.46 100.64 -107.37
C THR A 323 136.43 99.62 -107.95
N GLU A 324 135.97 98.48 -108.43
CA GLU A 324 136.74 97.40 -109.04
C GLU A 324 136.89 97.62 -110.55
N GLN A 325 135.89 98.20 -111.23
CA GLN A 325 136.09 98.87 -112.52
C GLN A 325 137.18 99.97 -112.44
N HIS A 326 137.41 100.55 -111.26
CA HIS A 326 138.45 101.56 -111.02
C HIS A 326 139.74 101.06 -110.33
N LYS A 327 139.77 99.83 -109.77
CA LYS A 327 140.86 99.35 -108.91
C LYS A 327 141.37 97.94 -109.23
N ASN A 328 140.72 97.17 -110.11
CA ASN A 328 141.31 95.94 -110.67
C ASN A 328 142.33 96.25 -111.80
N LYS A 329 143.28 97.13 -111.46
CA LYS A 329 144.47 97.47 -112.25
C LYS A 329 145.78 97.30 -111.44
N TYR A 330 145.68 96.77 -110.22
CA TYR A 330 146.78 96.26 -109.37
C TYR A 330 146.23 95.18 -108.41
N SER A 331 147.09 94.40 -107.74
CA SER A 331 146.80 93.00 -107.42
C SER A 331 147.16 92.49 -106.00
N VAL A 332 146.63 91.29 -105.66
CA VAL A 332 147.27 90.19 -104.87
C VAL A 332 147.24 90.20 -103.30
N VAL A 333 146.49 89.22 -102.74
CA VAL A 333 146.77 88.31 -101.56
C VAL A 333 146.90 88.96 -100.14
N THR A 334 146.30 88.49 -99.02
CA THR A 334 146.68 87.30 -98.20
C THR A 334 145.71 86.93 -97.03
N VAL A 335 145.26 85.65 -96.97
CA VAL A 335 145.07 84.64 -95.86
C VAL A 335 145.30 85.10 -94.35
N CYS A 336 144.59 84.73 -93.24
CA CYS A 336 144.04 83.41 -92.73
C CYS A 336 143.05 83.44 -91.50
N LYS A 337 142.06 82.51 -91.44
CA LYS A 337 141.54 81.57 -90.35
C LYS A 337 141.27 81.89 -88.83
N VAL A 338 140.12 81.33 -88.33
CA VAL A 338 139.88 80.50 -87.07
C VAL A 338 139.74 81.23 -85.69
N SER A 339 139.01 80.84 -84.60
CA SER A 339 138.24 79.63 -84.11
C SER A 339 137.12 79.92 -83.05
N ALA A 340 136.06 79.09 -82.99
CA ALA A 340 135.30 78.51 -81.81
C ALA A 340 134.80 79.42 -80.64
N THR A 341 134.06 79.03 -79.57
CA THR A 341 133.47 77.80 -78.95
C THR A 341 132.09 78.16 -78.31
N ALA A 342 131.00 77.39 -78.44
CA ALA A 342 130.54 76.20 -77.66
C ALA A 342 129.96 76.44 -76.23
N ASP A 343 128.63 76.29 -76.12
CA ASP A 343 127.73 75.76 -75.07
C ASP A 343 127.89 76.01 -73.54
N MET A 344 126.73 76.27 -72.89
CA MET A 344 126.11 75.44 -71.81
C MET A 344 125.55 76.21 -70.57
N LYS A 345 124.58 75.57 -69.88
CA LYS A 345 124.14 75.76 -68.47
C LYS A 345 122.96 76.71 -68.16
N THR A 346 121.80 76.33 -68.70
CA THR A 346 120.50 76.51 -68.05
C THR A 346 120.39 75.79 -66.70
N LEU A 347 120.74 76.43 -65.57
CA LEU A 347 120.33 75.94 -64.23
C LEU A 347 120.22 77.00 -63.10
N GLU A 348 120.05 78.29 -63.42
CA GLU A 348 120.03 79.38 -62.40
C GLU A 348 118.71 80.20 -62.38
N VAL A 349 117.73 79.82 -63.21
CA VAL A 349 116.56 80.67 -63.52
C VAL A 349 115.50 80.73 -62.40
N LEU A 350 115.40 79.72 -61.53
CA LEU A 350 114.33 79.66 -60.52
C LEU A 350 114.58 80.48 -59.25
N ALA A 351 115.82 80.87 -58.97
CA ALA A 351 116.12 81.90 -57.95
C ALA A 351 115.91 83.32 -58.50
N ALA A 352 115.98 83.49 -59.83
CA ALA A 352 115.88 84.79 -60.47
C ALA A 352 114.45 85.35 -60.50
N GLN A 353 113.39 84.55 -60.41
CA GLN A 353 112.04 85.02 -60.77
C GLN A 353 111.41 86.00 -59.77
N GLN A 354 111.73 85.94 -58.47
CA GLN A 354 111.26 86.93 -57.49
C GLN A 354 112.14 88.19 -57.44
N THR A 355 113.44 88.06 -57.67
CA THR A 355 114.34 89.21 -57.86
C THR A 355 114.05 89.92 -59.19
N ALA A 356 113.69 89.18 -60.24
CA ALA A 356 113.32 89.72 -61.55
C ALA A 356 112.14 90.66 -61.46
N LYS A 357 111.06 90.32 -60.75
CA LYS A 357 109.90 91.23 -60.65
C LYS A 357 110.21 92.52 -59.87
N LEU A 358 111.04 92.44 -58.83
CA LEU A 358 111.50 93.62 -58.09
C LEU A 358 112.56 94.43 -58.89
N LEU A 359 113.24 93.79 -59.85
CA LEU A 359 114.08 94.45 -60.84
C LEU A 359 113.24 95.06 -61.95
N GLU A 360 112.17 94.44 -62.40
CA GLU A 360 111.23 94.89 -63.44
C GLU A 360 110.48 96.14 -62.98
N GLU A 361 109.85 96.11 -61.80
CA GLU A 361 109.19 97.29 -61.19
C GLU A 361 110.18 98.44 -60.91
N LYS A 362 111.49 98.15 -60.79
CA LYS A 362 112.55 99.17 -60.70
C LYS A 362 113.15 99.56 -62.04
N GLN A 363 113.15 98.69 -63.03
CA GLN A 363 113.61 98.96 -64.38
C GLN A 363 112.59 99.84 -65.08
N ASP A 364 111.29 99.57 -64.96
CA ASP A 364 110.22 100.48 -65.39
C ASP A 364 110.41 101.88 -64.78
N HIS A 365 110.82 101.95 -63.52
CA HIS A 365 111.11 103.23 -62.84
C HIS A 365 112.42 103.88 -63.32
N ILE A 366 113.44 103.10 -63.65
CA ILE A 366 114.70 103.57 -64.25
C ILE A 366 114.43 104.06 -65.67
N ASP A 367 113.75 103.29 -66.52
CA ASP A 367 113.38 103.62 -67.90
C ASP A 367 112.53 104.89 -67.96
N VAL A 368 111.55 105.05 -67.05
CA VAL A 368 110.78 106.31 -66.92
C VAL A 368 111.66 107.49 -66.48
N LEU A 369 112.66 107.27 -65.62
CA LEU A 369 113.62 108.31 -65.22
C LEU A 369 114.65 108.63 -66.31
N GLU A 370 115.12 107.63 -67.05
CA GLU A 370 116.06 107.76 -68.17
C GLU A 370 115.38 108.43 -69.37
N GLU A 371 114.14 108.08 -69.69
CA GLU A 371 113.34 108.78 -70.70
C GLU A 371 113.06 110.23 -70.27
N ARG A 372 112.79 110.47 -68.98
CA ARG A 372 112.64 111.82 -68.43
C ARG A 372 113.94 112.62 -68.53
N VAL A 373 115.09 112.01 -68.26
CA VAL A 373 116.42 112.63 -68.40
C VAL A 373 116.75 112.89 -69.87
N ALA A 374 116.50 111.95 -70.78
CA ALA A 374 116.69 112.11 -72.21
C ALA A 374 115.82 113.26 -72.76
N THR A 375 114.54 113.32 -72.36
CA THR A 375 113.64 114.44 -72.70
C THR A 375 114.18 115.79 -72.20
N LEU A 376 114.77 115.83 -71.00
CA LEU A 376 115.37 117.05 -70.45
C LEU A 376 116.69 117.44 -71.13
N GLN A 377 117.51 116.46 -71.52
CA GLN A 377 118.74 116.66 -72.29
C GLN A 377 118.43 117.15 -73.71
N GLN A 378 117.41 116.58 -74.36
CA GLN A 378 116.94 117.01 -75.67
C GLN A 378 116.40 118.43 -75.63
N ARG A 379 115.51 118.77 -74.67
CA ARG A 379 115.06 120.15 -74.43
C ARG A 379 116.23 121.14 -74.22
N LEU A 380 117.30 120.72 -73.54
CA LEU A 380 118.48 121.55 -73.33
C LEU A 380 119.27 121.79 -74.62
N HIS A 381 119.32 120.80 -75.51
CA HIS A 381 119.90 120.93 -76.85
C HIS A 381 119.02 121.81 -77.76
N ASP A 382 117.70 121.56 -77.79
CA ASP A 382 116.74 122.30 -78.61
C ASP A 382 116.66 123.79 -78.23
N HIS A 383 116.97 124.12 -76.98
CA HIS A 383 117.12 125.49 -76.50
C HIS A 383 118.29 126.28 -77.13
N SER A 384 119.24 125.59 -77.80
CA SER A 384 120.40 126.17 -78.47
C SER A 384 120.24 126.33 -80.00
N LEU A 385 119.13 125.86 -80.56
CA LEU A 385 118.82 125.94 -82.00
C LEU A 385 118.29 127.34 -82.40
N SER A 386 118.25 127.63 -83.69
CA SER A 386 117.71 128.89 -84.21
C SER A 386 116.17 128.96 -84.11
N GLY A 387 115.58 130.12 -84.40
CA GLY A 387 114.17 130.42 -84.12
C GLY A 387 113.18 129.37 -84.63
N ASP A 388 113.18 129.12 -85.95
CA ASP A 388 112.22 128.21 -86.58
C ASP A 388 112.54 126.73 -86.28
N GLU A 389 113.82 126.38 -86.13
CA GLU A 389 114.28 125.05 -85.71
C GLU A 389 113.77 124.72 -84.30
N ARG A 390 113.90 125.67 -83.36
CA ARG A 390 113.43 125.54 -81.98
C ARG A 390 111.91 125.50 -81.88
N VAL A 391 111.19 126.23 -82.73
CA VAL A 391 109.72 126.10 -82.85
C VAL A 391 109.36 124.69 -83.36
N THR A 392 110.11 124.17 -84.34
CA THR A 392 109.91 122.82 -84.89
C THR A 392 110.19 121.72 -83.84
N ALA A 393 111.23 121.87 -83.03
CA ALA A 393 111.54 120.98 -81.92
C ALA A 393 110.45 121.00 -80.83
N LEU A 394 110.01 122.19 -80.41
CA LEU A 394 108.90 122.33 -79.45
C LEU A 394 107.57 121.77 -80.00
N GLN A 395 107.33 121.86 -81.31
CA GLN A 395 106.18 121.23 -81.98
C GLN A 395 106.26 119.70 -81.87
N ALA A 396 107.40 119.10 -82.24
CA ALA A 396 107.61 117.65 -82.16
C ALA A 396 107.56 117.12 -80.71
N GLU A 397 108.05 117.90 -79.73
CA GLU A 397 107.92 117.58 -78.32
C GLU A 397 106.45 117.62 -77.86
N ARG A 398 105.69 118.65 -78.28
CA ARG A 398 104.25 118.76 -78.00
C ARG A 398 103.46 117.61 -78.62
N ASP A 399 103.73 117.26 -79.88
CA ASP A 399 103.14 116.10 -80.57
C ASP A 399 103.47 114.79 -79.82
N THR A 400 104.69 114.65 -79.29
CA THR A 400 105.11 113.48 -78.49
C THR A 400 104.40 113.41 -77.14
N VAL A 401 104.22 114.54 -76.45
CA VAL A 401 103.47 114.62 -75.18
C VAL A 401 101.98 114.39 -75.41
N GLU A 402 101.41 114.89 -76.50
CA GLU A 402 100.02 114.61 -76.87
C GLU A 402 99.79 113.15 -77.25
N LYS A 403 100.74 112.51 -77.96
CA LYS A 403 100.74 111.06 -78.21
C LYS A 403 100.72 110.28 -76.90
N LYS A 404 101.64 110.55 -75.97
CA LYS A 404 101.65 109.91 -74.64
C LYS A 404 100.38 110.17 -73.84
N LEU A 405 99.82 111.38 -73.91
CA LEU A 405 98.55 111.70 -73.27
C LEU A 405 97.37 110.95 -73.90
N SER A 406 97.41 110.69 -75.21
CA SER A 406 96.41 109.86 -75.90
C SER A 406 96.53 108.37 -75.52
N GLU A 407 97.76 107.86 -75.40
CA GLU A 407 98.06 106.49 -74.99
C GLU A 407 97.64 106.24 -73.52
N MET A 408 97.98 107.15 -72.61
CA MET A 408 97.52 107.11 -71.21
C MET A 408 95.99 107.22 -71.08
N ARG A 409 95.33 107.99 -71.96
CA ARG A 409 93.86 108.04 -72.02
C ARG A 409 93.27 106.73 -72.53
N GLN A 410 93.87 106.11 -73.54
CA GLN A 410 93.45 104.82 -74.09
C GLN A 410 93.58 103.70 -73.05
N GLN A 411 94.73 103.60 -72.38
CA GLN A 411 94.95 102.67 -71.27
C GLN A 411 93.93 102.90 -70.15
N LEU A 412 93.65 104.16 -69.78
CA LEU A 412 92.63 104.48 -68.77
C LEU A 412 91.22 104.10 -69.21
N THR A 413 90.87 104.18 -70.50
CA THR A 413 89.58 103.69 -71.01
C THR A 413 89.50 102.16 -71.06
N GLU A 414 90.60 101.46 -71.35
CA GLU A 414 90.67 99.99 -71.34
C GLU A 414 90.58 99.43 -69.90
N VAL A 415 91.30 100.03 -68.96
CA VAL A 415 91.16 99.75 -67.52
C VAL A 415 89.74 100.05 -67.05
N LYS A 416 89.12 101.17 -67.47
CA LYS A 416 87.72 101.46 -67.13
C LYS A 416 86.74 100.45 -67.73
N SER A 417 86.92 100.01 -68.97
CA SER A 417 86.08 98.97 -69.58
C SER A 417 86.19 97.69 -68.77
N THR A 418 87.40 97.16 -68.59
CA THR A 418 87.61 95.89 -67.88
C THR A 418 87.13 95.90 -66.42
N TRP A 419 87.16 97.06 -65.74
CA TRP A 419 86.52 97.21 -64.43
C TRP A 419 84.98 97.33 -64.52
N SER A 420 84.42 98.02 -65.51
CA SER A 420 82.97 98.03 -65.75
C SER A 420 82.43 96.65 -66.11
N ASP A 421 83.09 95.92 -67.01
CA ASP A 421 82.75 94.55 -67.41
C ASP A 421 82.74 93.62 -66.18
N LYS A 422 83.72 93.79 -65.29
CA LYS A 422 83.80 93.06 -64.01
C LYS A 422 82.73 93.49 -62.99
N ILE A 423 82.35 94.77 -62.97
CA ILE A 423 81.23 95.26 -62.13
C ILE A 423 79.92 94.67 -62.64
N SER A 424 79.62 94.78 -63.94
CA SER A 424 78.40 94.21 -64.52
C SER A 424 78.33 92.69 -64.37
N HIS A 425 79.44 91.96 -64.47
CA HIS A 425 79.44 90.53 -64.17
C HIS A 425 79.16 90.21 -62.69
N LEU A 426 79.62 91.04 -61.75
CA LEU A 426 79.26 90.91 -60.34
C LEU A 426 77.80 91.31 -60.07
N GLU A 427 77.27 92.31 -60.78
CA GLU A 427 75.86 92.71 -60.73
C GLU A 427 74.95 91.61 -61.31
N GLU A 428 75.33 90.95 -62.40
CA GLU A 428 74.69 89.75 -62.94
C GLU A 428 74.70 88.59 -61.93
N GLN A 429 75.85 88.30 -61.31
CA GLN A 429 75.95 87.27 -60.28
C GLN A 429 75.06 87.58 -59.07
N ILE A 430 75.05 88.83 -58.58
CA ILE A 430 74.19 89.28 -57.49
C ILE A 430 72.72 89.18 -57.89
N SER A 431 72.36 89.56 -59.13
CA SER A 431 71.00 89.44 -59.64
C SER A 431 70.56 87.98 -59.72
N HIS A 432 71.39 87.08 -60.25
CA HIS A 432 71.09 85.65 -60.33
C HIS A 432 70.97 85.01 -58.94
N LEU A 433 71.86 85.35 -58.00
CA LEU A 433 71.77 84.91 -56.60
C LEU A 433 70.48 85.41 -55.93
N ASN A 434 70.11 86.67 -56.14
CA ASN A 434 68.86 87.22 -55.60
C ASN A 434 67.62 86.54 -56.20
N THR A 435 67.59 86.30 -57.52
CA THR A 435 66.53 85.52 -58.18
C THR A 435 66.44 84.12 -57.58
N LYS A 436 67.57 83.41 -57.45
CA LYS A 436 67.59 82.07 -56.87
C LYS A 436 67.13 82.07 -55.39
N ILE A 437 67.54 83.05 -54.59
CA ILE A 437 67.08 83.17 -53.20
C ILE A 437 65.56 83.35 -53.13
N VAL A 438 64.95 84.08 -54.08
CA VAL A 438 63.49 84.18 -54.19
C VAL A 438 62.87 82.86 -54.62
N GLU A 439 63.40 82.19 -55.65
CA GLU A 439 62.92 80.88 -56.11
C GLU A 439 62.98 79.80 -55.00
N ASP A 440 64.13 79.64 -54.35
CA ASP A 440 64.33 78.73 -53.20
C ASP A 440 63.35 79.09 -52.05
N SER A 441 63.10 80.38 -51.80
CA SER A 441 62.16 80.84 -50.76
C SER A 441 60.70 80.58 -51.13
N GLU A 442 60.31 80.75 -52.39
CA GLU A 442 58.97 80.47 -52.88
C GLU A 442 58.68 78.96 -52.91
N GLU A 443 59.66 78.13 -53.28
CA GLU A 443 59.53 76.67 -53.19
C GLU A 443 59.39 76.23 -51.73
N MET A 444 60.25 76.72 -50.82
CA MET A 444 60.11 76.42 -49.39
C MET A 444 58.77 76.88 -48.81
N ALA A 445 58.28 78.06 -49.20
CA ALA A 445 56.96 78.54 -48.81
C ALA A 445 55.82 77.70 -49.44
N SER A 446 56.01 77.13 -50.64
CA SER A 446 55.06 76.23 -51.29
C SER A 446 55.00 74.86 -50.61
N ASN A 447 56.16 74.24 -50.38
CA ASN A 447 56.32 72.98 -49.65
C ASN A 447 55.78 73.09 -48.21
N GLN A 448 56.03 74.22 -47.53
CA GLN A 448 55.44 74.51 -46.23
C GLN A 448 53.91 74.57 -46.29
N ARG A 449 53.32 75.33 -47.23
CA ARG A 449 51.85 75.38 -47.43
C ARG A 449 51.24 74.01 -47.74
N ALA A 450 51.92 73.18 -48.52
CA ALA A 450 51.49 71.80 -48.78
C ALA A 450 51.53 70.94 -47.50
N ALA A 451 52.59 71.08 -46.68
CA ALA A 451 52.73 70.38 -45.40
C ALA A 451 51.74 70.88 -44.33
N ASP A 452 51.34 72.15 -44.34
CA ASP A 452 50.26 72.68 -43.52
C ASP A 452 48.90 72.14 -43.98
N SER A 453 48.59 72.18 -45.28
CA SER A 453 47.31 71.65 -45.81
C SER A 453 47.16 70.14 -45.61
N MET A 454 48.25 69.36 -45.68
CA MET A 454 48.23 67.94 -45.30
C MET A 454 47.96 67.76 -43.80
N ARG A 455 48.59 68.57 -42.93
CA ARG A 455 48.32 68.54 -41.48
C ARG A 455 46.89 68.94 -41.13
N GLU A 456 46.31 69.94 -41.80
CA GLU A 456 44.89 70.31 -41.63
C GLU A 456 43.95 69.19 -42.06
N ASN A 457 44.21 68.54 -43.20
CA ASN A 457 43.39 67.40 -43.65
C ASN A 457 43.47 66.21 -42.69
N PHE A 458 44.66 65.88 -42.16
CA PHE A 458 44.79 64.84 -41.14
C PHE A 458 44.12 65.23 -39.81
N HIS A 459 44.21 66.49 -39.36
CA HIS A 459 43.46 66.95 -38.18
C HIS A 459 41.95 66.85 -38.40
N ARG A 460 41.44 67.29 -39.55
CA ARG A 460 40.01 67.17 -39.89
C ARG A 460 39.55 65.70 -39.94
N GLN A 461 40.38 64.80 -40.47
CA GLN A 461 40.08 63.36 -40.48
C GLN A 461 40.11 62.75 -39.07
N ILE A 462 41.08 63.14 -38.23
CA ILE A 462 41.14 62.73 -36.82
C ILE A 462 39.90 63.21 -36.07
N GLU A 463 39.46 64.45 -36.29
CA GLU A 463 38.28 65.02 -35.63
C GLU A 463 36.97 64.37 -36.10
N GLU A 464 36.85 64.10 -37.40
CA GLU A 464 35.72 63.35 -37.96
C GLU A 464 35.66 61.91 -37.42
N LEU A 465 36.81 61.27 -37.19
CA LEU A 465 36.90 59.95 -36.57
C LEU A 465 36.60 59.99 -35.06
N ARG A 466 37.07 61.01 -34.33
CA ARG A 466 36.73 61.24 -32.91
C ARG A 466 35.22 61.40 -32.73
N SER A 467 34.63 62.31 -33.50
CA SER A 467 33.19 62.54 -33.50
C SER A 467 32.42 61.25 -33.78
N LYS A 468 32.84 60.45 -34.79
CA LYS A 468 32.23 59.14 -35.10
C LYS A 468 32.37 58.11 -33.97
N VAL A 469 33.47 58.12 -33.22
CA VAL A 469 33.67 57.24 -32.04
C VAL A 469 32.75 57.68 -30.90
N GLU A 470 32.73 58.96 -30.54
CA GLU A 470 31.82 59.50 -29.51
C GLU A 470 30.34 59.22 -29.84
N ASP A 471 29.98 59.31 -31.11
CA ASP A 471 28.64 58.98 -31.61
C ASP A 471 28.34 57.47 -31.54
N ALA A 472 29.34 56.61 -31.70
CA ALA A 472 29.20 55.16 -31.55
C ALA A 472 29.10 54.76 -30.07
N GLU A 473 29.92 55.37 -29.20
CA GLU A 473 29.90 55.20 -27.75
C GLU A 473 28.56 55.66 -27.16
N ARG A 474 28.02 56.80 -27.59
CA ARG A 474 26.69 57.28 -27.15
C ARG A 474 25.58 56.30 -27.52
N ARG A 475 25.57 55.79 -28.76
CA ARG A 475 24.63 54.75 -29.18
C ARG A 475 24.82 53.43 -28.44
N ALA A 476 26.06 53.07 -28.07
CA ALA A 476 26.31 51.89 -27.24
C ALA A 476 25.76 52.08 -25.82
N LEU A 477 25.89 53.28 -25.24
CA LEU A 477 25.32 53.63 -23.94
C LEU A 477 23.79 53.60 -23.97
N GLU A 478 23.16 54.24 -24.96
CA GLU A 478 21.70 54.24 -25.17
C GLU A 478 21.14 52.80 -25.32
N ASN A 479 21.84 51.92 -26.06
CA ASN A 479 21.45 50.51 -26.19
C ASN A 479 21.65 49.73 -24.88
N TYR A 480 22.69 50.04 -24.10
CA TYR A 480 22.94 49.43 -22.79
C TYR A 480 21.87 49.85 -21.77
N GLU A 481 21.54 51.14 -21.68
CA GLU A 481 20.44 51.64 -20.84
C GLU A 481 19.09 51.03 -21.22
N LEU A 482 18.82 50.89 -22.53
CA LEU A 482 17.63 50.21 -23.03
C LEU A 482 17.61 48.71 -22.72
N ALA A 483 18.78 48.05 -22.64
CA ALA A 483 18.89 46.67 -22.20
C ALA A 483 18.58 46.56 -20.69
N CYS A 484 19.25 47.34 -19.85
CA CYS A 484 19.01 47.36 -18.40
C CYS A 484 17.55 47.74 -18.04
N SER A 485 16.92 48.63 -18.82
CA SER A 485 15.50 48.98 -18.67
C SER A 485 14.55 47.82 -19.03
N LYS A 486 14.94 46.95 -19.96
CA LYS A 486 14.21 45.70 -20.26
C LYS A 486 14.46 44.63 -19.21
N ASP A 487 15.71 44.45 -18.78
CA ASP A 487 16.08 43.46 -17.77
C ASP A 487 15.36 43.74 -16.44
N THR A 488 15.37 44.99 -15.98
CA THR A 488 14.62 45.41 -14.78
C THR A 488 13.10 45.28 -14.94
N HIS A 489 12.55 45.43 -16.14
CA HIS A 489 11.14 45.14 -16.43
C HIS A 489 10.83 43.63 -16.38
N TYR A 490 11.70 42.78 -16.94
CA TYR A 490 11.56 41.33 -16.86
C TYR A 490 11.75 40.81 -15.42
N GLU A 491 12.69 41.36 -14.64
CA GLU A 491 12.81 41.09 -13.21
C GLU A 491 11.55 41.46 -12.43
N GLN A 492 10.92 42.60 -12.75
CA GLN A 492 9.65 42.98 -12.14
C GLN A 492 8.55 41.99 -12.52
N GLN A 493 8.44 41.62 -13.79
CA GLN A 493 7.46 40.64 -14.26
C GLN A 493 7.66 39.25 -13.61
N VAL A 494 8.92 38.82 -13.41
CA VAL A 494 9.24 37.60 -12.67
C VAL A 494 8.80 37.71 -11.22
N ARG A 495 9.11 38.81 -10.52
CA ARG A 495 8.69 39.03 -9.12
C ARG A 495 7.16 39.11 -8.96
N ASP A 496 6.46 39.68 -9.94
CA ASP A 496 5.00 39.73 -9.97
C ASP A 496 4.38 38.34 -10.21
N LEU A 497 5.01 37.51 -11.07
CA LEU A 497 4.61 36.11 -11.28
C LEU A 497 4.93 35.22 -10.07
N GLU A 498 6.07 35.41 -9.42
CA GLU A 498 6.46 34.69 -8.19
C GLU A 498 5.52 35.00 -7.03
N THR A 499 5.14 36.26 -6.84
CA THR A 499 4.17 36.65 -5.80
C THR A 499 2.76 36.14 -6.11
N ALA A 500 2.31 36.20 -7.36
CA ALA A 500 1.03 35.60 -7.77
C ALA A 500 1.02 34.08 -7.57
N LEU A 501 2.11 33.38 -7.90
CA LEU A 501 2.26 31.94 -7.71
C LEU A 501 2.35 31.56 -6.22
N SER A 502 3.00 32.39 -5.39
CA SER A 502 3.01 32.23 -3.94
C SER A 502 1.62 32.42 -3.34
N HIS A 503 0.85 33.40 -3.81
CA HIS A 503 -0.53 33.61 -3.39
C HIS A 503 -1.43 32.42 -3.79
N ALA A 504 -1.30 31.92 -5.02
CA ALA A 504 -2.03 30.74 -5.49
C ALA A 504 -1.67 29.46 -4.70
N ARG A 505 -0.41 29.30 -4.29
CA ARG A 505 0.01 28.23 -3.36
C ARG A 505 -0.65 28.39 -1.99
N LEU A 506 -0.68 29.61 -1.43
CA LEU A 506 -1.30 29.86 -0.13
C LEU A 506 -2.81 29.56 -0.15
N THR A 507 -3.55 30.03 -1.15
CA THR A 507 -4.99 29.70 -1.27
C THR A 507 -5.25 28.21 -1.54
N THR A 508 -4.31 27.50 -2.18
CA THR A 508 -4.37 26.03 -2.30
C THR A 508 -4.18 25.36 -0.94
N VAL A 509 -3.24 25.83 -0.11
CA VAL A 509 -3.05 25.31 1.26
C VAL A 509 -4.24 25.64 2.17
N ASP A 510 -4.82 26.84 2.08
CA ASP A 510 -6.01 27.22 2.84
C ASP A 510 -7.24 26.38 2.44
N THR A 511 -7.42 26.09 1.16
CA THR A 511 -8.50 25.21 0.70
C THR A 511 -8.24 23.74 1.03
N GLU A 512 -7.00 23.25 0.95
CA GLU A 512 -6.62 21.92 1.43
C GLU A 512 -6.85 21.75 2.93
N THR A 513 -6.53 22.74 3.76
CA THR A 513 -6.74 22.68 5.22
C THR A 513 -8.22 22.79 5.60
N GLN A 514 -9.02 23.56 4.86
CA GLN A 514 -10.48 23.55 4.97
C GLN A 514 -11.12 22.22 4.54
N LEU A 515 -10.56 21.56 3.51
CA LEU A 515 -11.02 20.23 3.10
C LEU A 515 -10.62 19.15 4.10
N ARG A 516 -9.39 19.20 4.65
CA ARG A 516 -8.97 18.29 5.73
C ARG A 516 -9.79 18.47 7.00
N SER A 517 -10.10 19.70 7.43
CA SER A 517 -10.94 19.90 8.63
C SER A 517 -12.39 19.42 8.43
N LYS A 518 -12.96 19.59 7.23
CA LYS A 518 -14.25 18.98 6.86
C LYS A 518 -14.18 17.45 6.83
N LEU A 519 -13.13 16.88 6.27
CA LEU A 519 -12.92 15.43 6.20
C LEU A 519 -12.79 14.83 7.61
N ASN A 520 -11.94 15.39 8.48
CA ASN A 520 -11.83 14.97 9.88
C ASN A 520 -13.17 15.07 10.63
N SER A 521 -13.98 16.09 10.35
CA SER A 521 -15.32 16.25 10.94
C SER A 521 -16.31 15.16 10.49
N LEU A 522 -16.29 14.81 9.19
CA LEU A 522 -17.08 13.72 8.64
C LEU A 522 -16.59 12.34 9.13
N GLU A 523 -15.28 12.13 9.27
CA GLU A 523 -14.70 10.92 9.89
C GLU A 523 -15.13 10.79 11.36
N MET A 524 -15.16 11.89 12.11
CA MET A 524 -15.66 11.90 13.49
C MET A 524 -17.14 11.54 13.55
N GLN A 525 -17.99 12.14 12.70
CA GLN A 525 -19.41 11.79 12.59
C GLN A 525 -19.64 10.34 12.17
N LEU A 526 -18.85 9.81 11.24
CA LEU A 526 -18.89 8.40 10.85
C LEU A 526 -18.46 7.48 12.00
N SER A 527 -17.46 7.87 12.79
CA SER A 527 -17.04 7.13 13.98
C SER A 527 -18.12 7.15 15.07
N GLU A 528 -18.79 8.28 15.30
CA GLU A 528 -19.90 8.43 16.24
C GLU A 528 -21.13 7.60 15.80
N LEU A 529 -21.49 7.64 14.52
CA LEU A 529 -22.56 6.80 13.96
C LEU A 529 -22.20 5.30 14.02
N GLN A 530 -20.93 4.94 13.84
CA GLN A 530 -20.48 3.56 13.92
C GLN A 530 -20.47 3.03 15.36
N THR A 531 -20.08 3.82 16.36
CA THR A 531 -20.17 3.43 17.77
C THR A 531 -21.63 3.43 18.27
N ALA A 532 -22.46 4.36 17.83
CA ALA A 532 -23.91 4.33 18.08
C ALA A 532 -24.56 3.05 17.52
N ARG A 533 -24.28 2.72 16.25
CA ARG A 533 -24.74 1.46 15.63
C ARG A 533 -24.24 0.21 16.36
N GLN A 534 -23.01 0.21 16.86
CA GLN A 534 -22.48 -0.89 17.67
C GLN A 534 -23.21 -1.01 19.02
N ALA A 535 -23.52 0.11 19.67
CA ALA A 535 -24.31 0.12 20.91
C ALA A 535 -25.74 -0.38 20.68
N GLU A 536 -26.43 0.07 19.63
CA GLU A 536 -27.75 -0.44 19.23
C GLU A 536 -27.72 -1.95 18.90
N GLN A 537 -26.69 -2.41 18.18
CA GLN A 537 -26.53 -3.82 17.84
C GLN A 537 -26.31 -4.68 19.10
N GLU A 538 -25.51 -4.22 20.05
CA GLU A 538 -25.26 -4.94 21.30
C GLU A 538 -26.48 -4.87 22.24
N GLU A 539 -27.23 -3.76 22.28
CA GLU A 539 -28.50 -3.68 23.00
C GLU A 539 -29.56 -4.62 22.40
N ALA A 540 -29.68 -4.68 21.07
CA ALA A 540 -30.57 -5.60 20.37
C ALA A 540 -30.18 -7.07 20.63
N LYS A 541 -28.87 -7.38 20.65
CA LYS A 541 -28.34 -8.69 21.02
C LYS A 541 -28.65 -9.05 22.47
N ASN A 542 -28.45 -8.13 23.42
CA ASN A 542 -28.78 -8.33 24.84
C ASN A 542 -30.29 -8.54 25.05
N LYS A 543 -31.15 -7.82 24.31
CA LYS A 543 -32.60 -8.04 24.29
C LYS A 543 -32.96 -9.41 23.72
N LEU A 544 -32.31 -9.85 22.63
CA LEU A 544 -32.52 -11.16 22.03
C LEU A 544 -32.10 -12.29 22.99
N GLU A 545 -30.94 -12.16 23.65
CA GLU A 545 -30.44 -13.11 24.64
C GLU A 545 -31.36 -13.18 25.87
N HIS A 546 -31.86 -12.04 26.36
CA HIS A 546 -32.84 -12.00 27.44
C HIS A 546 -34.18 -12.66 27.04
N LEU A 547 -34.69 -12.41 25.83
CA LEU A 547 -35.90 -13.06 25.32
C LEU A 547 -35.69 -14.57 25.10
N GLN A 548 -34.53 -14.99 24.62
CA GLN A 548 -34.17 -16.41 24.52
C GLN A 548 -34.12 -17.07 25.90
N GLN A 549 -33.55 -16.42 26.91
CA GLN A 549 -33.50 -16.92 28.29
C GLN A 549 -34.91 -16.97 28.92
N GLN A 550 -35.75 -15.95 28.71
CA GLN A 550 -37.13 -15.92 29.18
C GLN A 550 -37.97 -17.02 28.52
N ASN A 551 -37.78 -17.27 27.22
CA ASN A 551 -38.43 -18.34 26.48
C ASN A 551 -37.94 -19.72 26.93
N ALA A 552 -36.64 -19.91 27.14
CA ALA A 552 -36.07 -21.14 27.69
C ALA A 552 -36.66 -21.44 29.09
N GLN A 553 -36.76 -20.45 29.97
CA GLN A 553 -37.44 -20.60 31.27
C GLN A 553 -38.94 -20.91 31.12
N SER A 554 -39.60 -20.49 30.02
CA SER A 554 -40.99 -20.89 29.74
C SER A 554 -41.07 -22.36 29.35
N VAL A 555 -40.21 -22.80 28.43
CA VAL A 555 -40.09 -24.21 28.02
C VAL A 555 -39.71 -25.10 29.21
N GLU A 556 -38.83 -24.66 30.11
CA GLU A 556 -38.52 -25.39 31.36
C GLU A 556 -39.73 -25.46 32.31
N ARG A 557 -40.48 -24.36 32.46
CA ARG A 557 -41.72 -24.35 33.27
C ARG A 557 -42.81 -25.23 32.66
N GLU A 558 -42.99 -25.20 31.35
CA GLU A 558 -43.93 -26.02 30.60
C GLU A 558 -43.55 -27.50 30.67
N LEU A 559 -42.27 -27.85 30.50
CA LEU A 559 -41.74 -29.21 30.66
C LEU A 559 -41.89 -29.71 32.11
N HIS A 560 -41.65 -28.86 33.12
CA HIS A 560 -41.88 -29.22 34.51
C HIS A 560 -43.38 -29.43 34.81
N MET A 561 -44.25 -28.57 34.27
CA MET A 561 -45.70 -28.77 34.35
C MET A 561 -46.10 -30.09 33.66
N GLU A 562 -45.60 -30.39 32.47
CA GLU A 562 -45.87 -31.65 31.76
C GLU A 562 -45.38 -32.88 32.56
N GLN A 563 -44.20 -32.80 33.20
CA GLN A 563 -43.69 -33.85 34.09
C GLN A 563 -44.56 -34.05 35.33
N THR A 564 -45.03 -32.97 35.97
CA THR A 564 -45.95 -33.06 37.13
C THR A 564 -47.34 -33.56 36.71
N LEU A 565 -47.80 -33.24 35.50
CA LEU A 565 -49.02 -33.77 34.90
C LEU A 565 -48.89 -35.29 34.69
N LYS A 566 -47.83 -35.76 34.04
CA LYS A 566 -47.55 -37.20 33.86
C LYS A 566 -47.41 -37.94 35.19
N ALA A 567 -46.82 -37.32 36.21
CA ALA A 567 -46.74 -37.88 37.56
C ALA A 567 -48.12 -37.95 38.25
N ALA A 568 -48.98 -36.96 38.04
CA ALA A 568 -50.36 -36.97 38.54
C ALA A 568 -51.23 -38.00 37.79
N GLU A 569 -51.10 -38.10 36.46
CA GLU A 569 -51.74 -39.13 35.63
C GLU A 569 -51.33 -40.54 36.07
N ALA A 570 -50.03 -40.79 36.25
CA ALA A 570 -49.52 -42.06 36.76
C ALA A 570 -50.06 -42.38 38.16
N ARG A 571 -50.16 -41.37 39.05
CA ARG A 571 -50.75 -41.53 40.38
C ARG A 571 -52.27 -41.81 40.32
N CYS A 572 -53.00 -41.16 39.41
CA CYS A 572 -54.42 -41.43 39.19
C CYS A 572 -54.63 -42.86 38.65
N ALA A 573 -53.81 -43.31 37.70
CA ALA A 573 -53.84 -44.68 37.20
C ALA A 573 -53.50 -45.71 38.30
N GLN A 574 -52.51 -45.40 39.15
CA GLN A 574 -52.15 -46.25 40.30
C GLN A 574 -53.29 -46.33 41.33
N LEU A 575 -53.91 -45.20 41.70
CA LEU A 575 -55.09 -45.15 42.56
C LEU A 575 -56.30 -45.87 41.94
N GLN A 576 -56.44 -45.86 40.61
CA GLN A 576 -57.50 -46.57 39.91
C GLN A 576 -57.26 -48.10 39.91
N VAL A 577 -56.01 -48.56 39.83
CA VAL A 577 -55.64 -49.96 40.05
C VAL A 577 -55.87 -50.37 41.51
N GLU A 578 -55.50 -49.53 42.48
CA GLU A 578 -55.79 -49.77 43.90
C GLU A 578 -57.30 -49.85 44.17
N ALA A 579 -58.11 -48.97 43.57
CA ALA A 579 -59.57 -49.02 43.65
C ALA A 579 -60.16 -50.26 42.96
N SER A 580 -59.59 -50.75 41.85
CA SER A 580 -59.97 -52.03 41.24
C SER A 580 -59.68 -53.20 42.18
N ASN A 581 -58.46 -53.26 42.72
CA ASN A 581 -58.04 -54.31 43.65
C ASN A 581 -58.89 -54.32 44.94
N GLN A 582 -59.22 -53.16 45.50
CA GLN A 582 -60.15 -53.04 46.63
C GLN A 582 -61.58 -53.44 46.25
N THR A 583 -62.02 -53.19 45.01
CA THR A 583 -63.33 -53.66 44.52
C THR A 583 -63.36 -55.18 44.33
N GLU A 584 -62.26 -55.78 43.86
CA GLU A 584 -62.06 -57.23 43.78
C GLU A 584 -61.99 -57.86 45.18
N GLU A 585 -61.32 -57.23 46.14
CA GLU A 585 -61.30 -57.68 47.54
C GLU A 585 -62.67 -57.58 48.20
N VAL A 586 -63.40 -56.46 48.03
CA VAL A 586 -64.77 -56.30 48.55
C VAL A 586 -65.75 -57.29 47.90
N THR A 587 -65.62 -57.58 46.60
CA THR A 587 -66.48 -58.59 45.94
C THR A 587 -66.11 -60.02 46.34
N ARG A 588 -64.83 -60.31 46.59
CA ARG A 588 -64.39 -61.58 47.21
C ARG A 588 -64.93 -61.73 48.62
N LEU A 589 -64.79 -60.71 49.48
CA LEU A 589 -65.30 -60.73 50.86
C LEU A 589 -66.83 -60.87 50.92
N ARG A 590 -67.56 -60.24 49.99
CA ARG A 590 -69.02 -60.50 49.81
C ARG A 590 -69.30 -61.96 49.46
N LYS A 591 -68.53 -62.55 48.55
CA LYS A 591 -68.68 -63.96 48.15
C LYS A 591 -68.36 -64.94 49.29
N GLU A 592 -67.38 -64.62 50.12
CA GLU A 592 -67.08 -65.35 51.36
C GLU A 592 -68.23 -65.21 52.36
N LEU A 593 -68.79 -63.99 52.54
CA LEU A 593 -69.95 -63.72 53.40
C LEU A 593 -71.22 -64.45 52.93
N ASP A 594 -71.50 -64.47 51.63
CA ASP A 594 -72.64 -65.21 51.05
C ASP A 594 -72.51 -66.72 51.30
N SER A 595 -71.29 -67.28 51.20
CA SER A 595 -71.04 -68.69 51.52
C SER A 595 -71.24 -68.98 53.02
N HIS A 596 -70.89 -68.04 53.89
CA HIS A 596 -71.16 -68.11 55.33
C HIS A 596 -72.68 -68.03 55.63
N SER A 597 -73.40 -67.18 54.88
CA SER A 597 -74.86 -67.03 54.96
C SER A 597 -75.58 -68.34 54.58
N GLN A 598 -75.22 -68.95 53.44
CA GLN A 598 -75.74 -70.25 53.02
C GLN A 598 -75.42 -71.36 54.03
N THR A 599 -74.20 -71.35 54.60
CA THR A 599 -73.80 -72.31 55.64
C THR A 599 -74.64 -72.12 56.92
N SER A 600 -74.92 -70.88 57.32
CA SER A 600 -75.80 -70.56 58.46
C SER A 600 -77.25 -71.01 58.21
N GLN A 601 -77.76 -70.80 56.99
CA GLN A 601 -79.10 -71.25 56.59
C GLN A 601 -79.26 -72.78 56.69
N GLY A 602 -78.21 -73.53 56.34
CA GLY A 602 -78.15 -74.98 56.53
C GLY A 602 -78.07 -75.45 57.99
N HIS A 603 -77.64 -74.59 58.93
CA HIS A 603 -77.76 -74.85 60.37
C HIS A 603 -79.18 -74.59 60.87
N GLY A 604 -79.84 -73.53 60.38
CA GLY A 604 -81.24 -73.23 60.70
C GLY A 604 -82.20 -74.38 60.37
N GLN A 605 -81.98 -75.08 59.25
CA GLN A 605 -82.78 -76.25 58.87
C GLN A 605 -82.62 -77.46 59.83
N LYS A 606 -81.49 -77.58 60.53
CA LYS A 606 -81.27 -78.64 61.54
C LYS A 606 -81.92 -78.31 62.88
N VAL A 607 -82.08 -77.03 63.21
CA VAL A 607 -82.79 -76.59 64.42
C VAL A 607 -84.26 -76.98 64.34
N THR A 608 -84.91 -76.72 63.19
CA THR A 608 -86.35 -77.02 63.02
C THR A 608 -86.66 -78.53 63.00
N GLU A 609 -85.75 -79.39 62.53
CA GLU A 609 -85.88 -80.85 62.69
C GLU A 609 -85.85 -81.29 64.17
N LEU A 610 -85.01 -80.64 64.99
CA LEU A 610 -84.90 -80.95 66.42
C LEU A 610 -86.13 -80.45 67.20
N GLU A 611 -86.65 -79.27 66.86
CA GLU A 611 -87.91 -78.73 67.41
C GLU A 611 -89.10 -79.66 67.12
N GLN A 612 -89.21 -80.19 65.90
CA GLN A 612 -90.26 -81.17 65.54
C GLN A 612 -90.13 -82.51 66.30
N LYS A 613 -88.92 -82.91 66.71
CA LYS A 613 -88.72 -84.07 67.60
C LYS A 613 -89.18 -83.80 69.03
N ILE A 614 -88.92 -82.61 69.56
CA ILE A 614 -89.32 -82.22 70.92
C ILE A 614 -90.85 -82.19 71.06
N ALA A 615 -91.56 -81.63 70.07
CA ALA A 615 -93.02 -81.56 70.09
C ALA A 615 -93.71 -82.95 70.17
N LYS A 616 -93.15 -83.98 69.52
CA LYS A 616 -93.68 -85.35 69.59
C LYS A 616 -93.53 -85.95 70.99
N LEU A 617 -92.36 -85.81 71.60
CA LEU A 617 -92.11 -86.30 72.97
C LEU A 617 -92.98 -85.60 74.02
N GLN A 618 -93.28 -84.30 73.85
CA GLN A 618 -94.20 -83.57 74.71
C GLN A 618 -95.66 -84.08 74.59
N THR A 619 -96.05 -84.54 73.40
CA THR A 619 -97.38 -85.14 73.17
C THR A 619 -97.52 -86.46 73.93
N GLU A 620 -96.51 -87.33 73.86
CA GLU A 620 -96.48 -88.63 74.55
C GLU A 620 -96.51 -88.47 76.08
N LEU A 621 -95.72 -87.51 76.62
CA LEU A 621 -95.66 -87.20 78.06
C LEU A 621 -97.02 -86.77 78.65
N SER A 622 -97.83 -86.05 77.86
CA SER A 622 -99.19 -85.65 78.29
C SER A 622 -100.12 -86.87 78.49
N SER A 623 -99.99 -87.90 77.65
CA SER A 623 -100.84 -89.10 77.71
C SER A 623 -100.58 -89.97 78.94
N ALA A 624 -99.31 -90.13 79.33
CA ALA A 624 -98.91 -90.86 80.53
C ALA A 624 -99.44 -90.19 81.82
N THR A 625 -99.53 -88.86 81.83
CA THR A 625 -99.99 -88.08 82.98
C THR A 625 -101.48 -88.32 83.29
N ALA A 626 -102.30 -88.57 82.27
CA ALA A 626 -103.75 -88.84 82.44
C ALA A 626 -104.03 -90.19 83.11
N LEU A 627 -103.23 -91.22 82.81
CA LEU A 627 -103.39 -92.56 83.39
C LEU A 627 -103.05 -92.58 84.89
N LEU A 628 -102.02 -91.85 85.30
CA LEU A 628 -101.53 -91.79 86.68
C LEU A 628 -102.60 -91.28 87.67
N SER A 629 -103.39 -90.29 87.24
CA SER A 629 -104.53 -89.74 87.99
C SER A 629 -105.63 -90.78 88.25
N THR A 630 -105.91 -91.67 87.28
CA THR A 630 -106.94 -92.71 87.44
C THR A 630 -106.49 -93.89 88.29
N THR A 631 -105.20 -94.21 88.32
CA THR A 631 -104.65 -95.20 89.28
C THR A 631 -104.68 -94.70 90.73
N GLN A 632 -104.48 -93.40 90.97
CA GLN A 632 -104.37 -92.84 92.33
C GLN A 632 -105.67 -92.92 93.15
N LYS A 633 -106.85 -92.97 92.49
CA LYS A 633 -108.14 -93.19 93.17
C LYS A 633 -108.37 -94.63 93.66
N LYS A 634 -107.83 -95.64 92.96
CA LYS A 634 -108.05 -97.07 93.32
C LYS A 634 -107.21 -97.53 94.51
N PHE A 635 -106.12 -96.82 94.83
CA PHE A 635 -105.26 -97.15 95.97
C PHE A 635 -105.95 -96.89 97.33
N ALA A 636 -106.86 -95.91 97.40
CA ALA A 636 -107.55 -95.52 98.63
C ALA A 636 -108.61 -96.54 99.10
N GLU A 637 -109.13 -97.38 98.20
CA GLU A 637 -110.13 -98.39 98.54
C GLU A 637 -109.47 -99.68 99.06
N SER A 638 -108.30 -100.05 98.53
CA SER A 638 -107.58 -101.27 98.92
C SER A 638 -106.97 -101.19 100.33
N ASP A 639 -106.54 -100.01 100.79
CA ASP A 639 -105.95 -99.87 102.13
C ASP A 639 -106.97 -100.07 103.27
N LYS A 640 -108.28 -100.02 102.93
CA LYS A 640 -109.39 -100.32 103.85
C LYS A 640 -109.57 -101.84 104.06
N GLU A 641 -109.26 -102.66 103.06
CA GLU A 641 -109.35 -104.13 103.09
C GLU A 641 -108.19 -104.75 103.88
N ARG A 642 -107.02 -104.09 103.89
CA ARG A 642 -105.83 -104.50 104.65
C ARG A 642 -106.06 -104.58 106.18
N GLY A 643 -107.08 -103.87 106.70
CA GLY A 643 -107.44 -103.90 108.11
C GLY A 643 -107.98 -105.25 108.61
N GLU A 644 -108.64 -106.04 107.76
CA GLU A 644 -109.38 -107.24 108.19
C GLU A 644 -108.52 -108.52 108.18
N LEU A 645 -107.53 -108.60 107.28
CA LEU A 645 -106.65 -109.77 107.16
C LEU A 645 -105.61 -109.87 108.28
N MET A 646 -105.15 -108.74 108.84
CA MET A 646 -104.14 -108.76 109.92
C MET A 646 -104.68 -109.41 111.20
N VAL A 647 -105.98 -109.26 111.47
CA VAL A 647 -106.67 -109.90 112.61
C VAL A 647 -106.62 -111.44 112.52
N ARG A 648 -106.57 -111.99 111.30
CA ARG A 648 -106.51 -113.44 111.07
C ARG A 648 -105.13 -114.06 111.40
N ASN A 649 -104.07 -113.25 111.46
CA ASN A 649 -102.73 -113.72 111.83
C ASN A 649 -102.56 -113.90 113.36
N ALA A 650 -103.46 -113.32 114.17
CA ALA A 650 -103.41 -113.43 115.63
C ALA A 650 -103.59 -114.86 116.18
N GLN A 651 -104.17 -115.79 115.40
CA GLN A 651 -104.60 -117.10 115.89
C GLN A 651 -103.55 -118.22 115.77
N LEU A 652 -102.55 -118.09 114.87
CA LEU A 652 -101.53 -119.13 114.65
C LEU A 652 -100.44 -119.14 115.73
N SER A 653 -99.91 -117.97 116.08
CA SER A 653 -98.89 -117.84 117.14
C SER A 653 -99.38 -118.28 118.52
N GLN A 654 -100.70 -118.32 118.74
CA GLN A 654 -101.32 -118.73 120.00
C GLN A 654 -101.25 -120.26 120.25
N GLN A 655 -100.89 -121.07 119.25
CA GLN A 655 -100.58 -122.49 119.48
C GLN A 655 -99.15 -122.72 119.99
N VAL A 656 -98.17 -121.90 119.58
CA VAL A 656 -96.74 -122.10 119.89
C VAL A 656 -96.45 -121.96 121.39
N THR A 657 -97.19 -121.10 122.09
CA THR A 657 -97.11 -120.93 123.55
C THR A 657 -97.57 -122.15 124.36
N SER A 658 -98.25 -123.13 123.75
CA SER A 658 -98.78 -124.29 124.47
C SER A 658 -97.75 -125.43 124.68
N HIS A 659 -96.74 -125.55 123.82
CA HIS A 659 -95.81 -126.69 123.85
C HIS A 659 -94.60 -126.49 124.76
N ASN A 660 -93.92 -125.33 124.72
CA ASN A 660 -92.75 -125.08 125.58
C ASN A 660 -93.12 -125.05 127.09
N LYS A 661 -94.39 -124.79 127.42
CA LYS A 661 -94.94 -124.81 128.79
C LYS A 661 -95.09 -126.23 129.39
N LYS A 662 -94.57 -127.27 128.73
CA LYS A 662 -94.40 -128.62 129.30
C LYS A 662 -92.93 -128.98 129.59
N LEU A 663 -91.96 -128.24 129.04
CA LEU A 663 -90.54 -128.42 129.37
C LEU A 663 -90.16 -127.69 130.68
N THR A 664 -90.95 -126.70 131.08
CA THR A 664 -90.82 -125.91 132.33
C THR A 664 -90.81 -126.72 133.62
N GLN A 665 -91.23 -128.00 133.61
CA GLN A 665 -91.65 -128.71 134.82
C GLN A 665 -90.75 -129.90 135.22
N GLN A 666 -89.60 -130.08 134.57
CA GLN A 666 -88.60 -131.09 134.99
C GLN A 666 -87.24 -130.49 135.38
N GLN A 667 -86.88 -129.32 134.83
CA GLN A 667 -85.59 -128.68 135.16
C GLN A 667 -85.57 -128.02 136.56
N ALA A 668 -86.74 -127.78 137.15
CA ALA A 668 -86.91 -127.10 138.44
C ALA A 668 -87.12 -128.06 139.65
N GLU A 669 -87.00 -129.38 139.44
CA GLU A 669 -86.97 -130.38 140.53
C GLU A 669 -85.62 -131.12 140.61
N MET A 670 -84.67 -130.76 139.74
CA MET A 670 -83.22 -130.99 139.96
C MET A 670 -82.61 -129.95 140.93
N ASP A 671 -83.48 -129.15 141.54
CA ASP A 671 -83.22 -128.13 142.55
C ASP A 671 -82.66 -128.74 143.85
N THR A 672 -82.17 -127.89 144.75
CA THR A 672 -81.95 -128.17 146.20
C THR A 672 -80.95 -129.26 146.63
N LEU A 673 -80.56 -130.24 145.79
CA LEU A 673 -79.76 -131.40 146.22
C LEU A 673 -78.29 -131.44 145.77
N MET A 674 -77.76 -130.33 145.25
CA MET A 674 -76.31 -130.08 145.12
C MET A 674 -75.77 -129.07 146.15
N ALA A 675 -76.61 -128.62 147.09
CA ALA A 675 -76.31 -127.54 148.04
C ALA A 675 -75.28 -127.91 149.13
N ASP A 676 -75.00 -129.20 149.33
CA ASP A 676 -74.20 -129.73 150.46
C ASP A 676 -72.91 -130.44 150.00
N ARG A 677 -72.56 -130.32 148.70
CA ARG A 677 -71.26 -130.77 148.14
C ARG A 677 -70.26 -129.65 147.88
N ASP A 678 -70.49 -128.47 148.48
CA ASP A 678 -69.37 -127.60 148.91
C ASP A 678 -68.68 -128.33 150.08
N GLY A 679 -67.99 -129.41 149.69
CA GLY A 679 -68.12 -130.72 150.31
C GLY A 679 -67.21 -131.82 149.70
N THR A 680 -66.19 -131.46 148.90
CA THR A 680 -65.21 -132.36 148.23
C THR A 680 -65.89 -133.62 147.59
N ILE A 681 -65.40 -134.88 147.56
CA ILE A 681 -64.03 -135.47 147.60
C ILE A 681 -63.23 -135.00 146.35
N GLN A 682 -61.90 -134.87 146.35
CA GLN A 682 -60.88 -135.22 147.34
C GLN A 682 -59.96 -134.02 147.65
N SER A 683 -59.56 -133.73 148.90
CA SER A 683 -59.85 -134.40 150.18
C SER A 683 -60.54 -133.40 151.12
N GLN A 684 -61.62 -133.71 151.82
CA GLN A 684 -62.34 -134.99 151.96
C GLN A 684 -63.76 -134.64 152.47
N GLU A 685 -64.84 -135.04 151.81
CA GLU A 685 -66.19 -134.90 152.41
C GLU A 685 -66.69 -133.46 152.79
N MET A 686 -65.98 -132.34 152.51
CA MET A 686 -66.20 -131.03 153.20
C MET A 686 -65.91 -129.63 152.53
N GLN A 687 -65.42 -129.43 151.29
CA GLN A 687 -65.12 -128.08 150.69
C GLN A 687 -65.16 -127.91 149.13
N SER A 688 -65.43 -126.67 148.67
CA SER A 688 -64.71 -125.71 147.75
C SER A 688 -64.85 -125.60 146.19
N ALA A 689 -65.28 -124.40 145.76
CA ALA A 689 -64.66 -123.42 144.80
C ALA A 689 -65.09 -123.24 143.30
N GLN A 690 -65.15 -121.93 142.91
CA GLN A 690 -64.71 -121.28 141.64
C GLN A 690 -65.75 -120.56 140.72
N THR A 691 -65.84 -119.22 140.86
CA THR A 691 -65.85 -118.09 139.86
C THR A 691 -66.45 -118.32 138.44
N GLN A 692 -67.15 -117.38 137.76
CA GLN A 692 -66.91 -115.92 137.62
C GLN A 692 -68.15 -115.22 136.98
N MET A 693 -68.79 -114.22 137.63
CA MET A 693 -68.75 -112.74 137.36
C MET A 693 -69.31 -112.28 135.99
N GLY A 694 -69.70 -111.02 135.74
CA GLY A 694 -69.44 -109.77 136.46
C GLY A 694 -68.28 -108.96 135.85
N ASN A 695 -68.22 -107.65 136.12
CA ASN A 695 -67.38 -106.61 135.47
C ASN A 695 -67.90 -106.24 134.07
N ALA A 696 -68.44 -105.04 133.78
CA ALA A 696 -68.30 -103.68 134.34
C ALA A 696 -66.99 -102.94 133.94
N GLU A 697 -67.19 -101.78 133.34
CA GLU A 697 -66.40 -100.52 133.44
C GLU A 697 -64.90 -100.48 133.06
N HIS A 698 -64.24 -101.60 132.75
CA HIS A 698 -62.76 -101.56 132.59
C HIS A 698 -62.22 -101.23 131.18
N PHE A 699 -62.89 -101.59 130.08
CA PHE A 699 -62.25 -101.60 128.75
C PHE A 699 -62.29 -100.29 127.94
N GLU A 700 -62.96 -99.24 128.41
CA GLU A 700 -62.68 -97.87 127.90
C GLU A 700 -61.32 -97.33 128.39
N SER A 701 -60.64 -98.04 129.29
CA SER A 701 -59.34 -97.66 129.86
C SER A 701 -58.13 -98.05 128.99
N THR A 702 -58.22 -99.13 128.20
CA THR A 702 -57.01 -99.86 127.76
C THR A 702 -56.45 -99.48 126.38
N ILE A 703 -57.28 -99.20 125.36
CA ILE A 703 -56.77 -98.88 124.00
C ILE A 703 -57.59 -97.75 123.36
N ARG A 704 -57.10 -96.51 123.21
CA ARG A 704 -55.86 -95.87 123.71
C ARG A 704 -54.55 -96.26 123.00
N ASP A 705 -53.77 -97.19 123.55
CA ASP A 705 -52.37 -97.51 123.24
C ASP A 705 -52.04 -97.96 121.78
N LEU A 706 -52.97 -97.84 120.83
CA LEU A 706 -52.72 -98.03 119.40
C LEU A 706 -52.75 -96.72 118.59
N GLN A 707 -52.51 -95.57 119.23
CA GLN A 707 -52.05 -94.37 118.52
C GLN A 707 -50.58 -94.47 118.06
N ASP A 708 -49.85 -95.52 118.47
CA ASP A 708 -48.38 -95.58 118.43
C ASP A 708 -47.79 -96.51 117.33
N GLN A 709 -48.56 -96.88 116.30
CA GLN A 709 -48.06 -97.68 115.15
C GLN A 709 -48.13 -96.98 113.79
N LEU A 710 -47.23 -95.99 113.68
CA LEU A 710 -46.38 -95.59 112.54
C LEU A 710 -47.02 -95.43 111.13
N ALA A 711 -46.85 -94.31 110.41
CA ALA A 711 -45.66 -93.45 110.17
C ALA A 711 -44.51 -94.04 109.33
N ASP A 712 -44.53 -95.31 108.89
CA ASP A 712 -43.31 -95.99 108.39
C ASP A 712 -43.12 -96.10 106.85
N LYS A 713 -44.11 -95.74 106.02
CA LYS A 713 -44.07 -96.04 104.56
C LYS A 713 -44.05 -94.86 103.58
N THR A 714 -43.44 -93.75 104.00
CA THR A 714 -43.22 -92.53 103.18
C THR A 714 -41.95 -92.60 102.28
N ARG A 715 -41.44 -93.78 101.92
CA ARG A 715 -40.10 -93.95 101.29
C ARG A 715 -40.04 -94.48 99.85
N THR A 716 -41.13 -94.90 99.25
CA THR A 716 -41.14 -95.58 97.92
C THR A 716 -42.32 -95.11 97.06
N LEU A 717 -42.18 -94.87 95.75
CA LEU A 717 -41.02 -95.05 94.86
C LEU A 717 -41.07 -94.00 93.72
N LYS A 718 -39.92 -93.41 93.35
CA LYS A 718 -39.84 -92.15 92.58
C LYS A 718 -38.95 -92.26 91.33
N LYS A 719 -38.95 -93.40 90.63
CA LYS A 719 -37.78 -93.87 89.85
C LYS A 719 -38.04 -94.51 88.47
N GLN A 720 -39.20 -94.32 87.84
CA GLN A 720 -39.52 -94.87 86.50
C GLN A 720 -40.38 -93.82 85.75
N GLU A 721 -39.86 -92.89 84.94
CA GLU A 721 -39.02 -92.95 83.70
C GLU A 721 -39.88 -92.97 82.41
N GLN A 722 -39.47 -92.59 81.18
CA GLN A 722 -38.43 -91.68 80.62
C GLN A 722 -38.42 -91.81 79.06
N THR A 723 -39.23 -92.69 78.46
CA THR A 723 -38.87 -93.47 77.28
C THR A 723 -39.43 -93.04 75.91
N VAL A 724 -40.28 -92.00 75.81
CA VAL A 724 -41.05 -91.72 74.57
C VAL A 724 -40.80 -90.32 74.00
N LYS A 725 -39.52 -89.95 73.80
CA LYS A 725 -39.12 -88.60 73.36
C LYS A 725 -38.81 -88.47 71.85
N ASP A 726 -38.21 -89.49 71.23
CA ASP A 726 -37.33 -89.25 70.06
C ASP A 726 -37.84 -89.77 68.69
N LEU A 727 -39.08 -90.28 68.60
CA LEU A 727 -39.43 -91.22 67.50
C LEU A 727 -39.66 -90.61 66.10
N ARG A 728 -40.05 -89.32 65.93
CA ARG A 728 -40.49 -88.79 64.62
C ARG A 728 -39.83 -87.51 64.09
N GLN A 729 -38.50 -87.48 64.15
CA GLN A 729 -37.65 -86.70 63.25
C GLN A 729 -37.55 -87.39 61.86
N THR A 730 -38.69 -87.61 61.19
CA THR A 730 -38.82 -88.66 60.14
C THR A 730 -39.29 -88.12 58.79
N LEU A 731 -38.51 -88.41 57.73
CA LEU A 731 -38.86 -88.26 56.30
C LEU A 731 -39.20 -86.82 55.86
N GLN A 732 -38.25 -85.88 55.73
CA GLN A 732 -37.02 -85.88 54.90
C GLN A 732 -37.32 -85.69 53.40
N ARG A 733 -36.81 -84.59 52.83
CA ARG A 733 -36.84 -84.29 51.39
C ARG A 733 -35.52 -84.72 50.73
N GLU A 734 -35.55 -84.74 49.40
CA GLU A 734 -34.41 -84.82 48.47
C GLU A 734 -33.78 -86.21 48.31
N LEU A 735 -33.80 -86.72 47.06
CA LEU A 735 -33.33 -88.06 46.69
C LEU A 735 -32.89 -88.07 45.21
N LYS A 736 -31.57 -87.96 44.98
CA LYS A 736 -30.86 -88.01 43.68
C LYS A 736 -29.35 -87.88 43.96
N VAL A 737 -28.41 -88.67 43.43
CA VAL A 737 -28.45 -89.82 42.47
C VAL A 737 -27.42 -90.90 42.87
N GLN A 738 -27.91 -92.10 43.17
CA GLN A 738 -27.42 -93.41 42.70
C GLN A 738 -25.90 -93.74 42.69
N ALA A 739 -25.48 -94.59 43.65
CA ALA A 739 -24.43 -95.61 43.47
C ALA A 739 -24.69 -96.81 44.43
N LEU A 740 -24.23 -98.00 44.05
CA LEU A 740 -24.24 -99.27 44.82
C LEU A 740 -22.78 -99.77 44.90
N PRO A 741 -22.36 -100.67 45.84
CA PRO A 741 -23.18 -101.74 46.44
C PRO A 741 -22.98 -102.10 47.94
N ASN A 742 -23.97 -102.85 48.46
CA ASN A 742 -23.98 -103.96 49.44
C ASN A 742 -23.27 -103.95 50.84
N ASP A 743 -24.08 -104.45 51.78
CA ASP A 743 -23.84 -105.35 52.94
C ASP A 743 -23.24 -104.86 54.29
N ASP A 744 -24.00 -105.20 55.35
CA ASP A 744 -23.68 -105.50 56.77
C ASP A 744 -22.88 -104.51 57.66
N ALA A 745 -23.15 -104.39 58.97
CA ALA A 745 -24.30 -104.78 59.82
C ALA A 745 -24.21 -104.09 61.21
N SER A 746 -25.32 -104.15 61.98
CA SER A 746 -25.41 -104.10 63.46
C SER A 746 -24.78 -102.96 64.30
N ASP A 747 -25.66 -102.25 65.03
CA ASP A 747 -25.61 -101.93 66.48
C ASP A 747 -24.42 -101.06 67.02
N ASP A 748 -24.41 -100.48 68.23
CA ASP A 748 -25.35 -100.49 69.37
C ASP A 748 -25.29 -99.17 70.18
N ALA A 749 -26.21 -99.05 71.15
CA ALA A 749 -26.03 -98.47 72.49
C ALA A 749 -25.49 -97.03 72.70
N SER A 750 -26.45 -96.18 73.07
CA SER A 750 -26.54 -95.58 74.41
C SER A 750 -25.98 -94.16 74.71
N SER A 751 -26.82 -93.45 75.47
CA SER A 751 -26.54 -92.29 76.34
C SER A 751 -25.95 -92.78 77.70
N PRO A 752 -25.61 -91.94 78.71
CA PRO A 752 -25.78 -90.48 78.79
C PRO A 752 -24.60 -89.67 79.43
N ALA A 753 -24.85 -88.35 79.53
CA ALA A 753 -24.21 -87.30 80.33
C ALA A 753 -23.38 -87.67 81.60
N THR A 754 -22.45 -86.77 82.01
CA THR A 754 -22.61 -85.89 83.22
C THR A 754 -21.37 -85.04 83.59
N SER A 755 -21.48 -83.71 83.48
CA SER A 755 -20.91 -82.64 84.36
C SER A 755 -19.38 -82.44 84.62
N ARG A 756 -18.99 -81.14 84.68
CA ARG A 756 -17.90 -80.47 85.48
C ARG A 756 -16.43 -80.40 84.98
N LYS A 757 -16.06 -79.15 84.65
CA LYS A 757 -14.84 -78.38 85.05
C LYS A 757 -13.43 -78.72 84.47
N PHE A 758 -12.94 -77.80 83.60
CA PHE A 758 -11.74 -76.91 83.73
C PHE A 758 -10.38 -77.42 84.25
N PRO A 759 -9.23 -76.73 83.95
CA PRO A 759 -8.85 -75.79 82.86
C PRO A 759 -7.47 -76.23 82.23
N PRO A 760 -6.47 -75.37 81.87
CA PRO A 760 -6.38 -74.03 81.23
C PRO A 760 -5.75 -74.14 79.79
N ARG A 761 -5.47 -73.13 78.95
CA ARG A 761 -4.91 -71.75 79.04
C ARG A 761 -5.39 -70.90 77.83
N GLN A 762 -5.99 -69.72 78.01
CA GLN A 762 -5.43 -68.34 78.03
C GLN A 762 -5.49 -67.58 76.67
N PRO A 763 -5.68 -66.22 76.67
CA PRO A 763 -6.46 -65.47 75.66
C PRO A 763 -5.56 -64.56 74.76
N ALA A 764 -5.95 -63.45 74.09
CA ALA A 764 -7.05 -62.47 74.24
C ALA A 764 -7.14 -61.50 73.01
N THR A 765 -8.11 -60.60 72.78
CA THR A 765 -9.56 -60.42 73.14
C THR A 765 -10.14 -59.17 72.43
N ILE A 766 -11.42 -59.22 71.99
CA ILE A 766 -12.42 -58.10 71.87
C ILE A 766 -12.10 -56.96 70.85
N ALA A 767 -12.92 -56.46 69.90
CA ALA A 767 -14.35 -56.53 69.47
C ALA A 767 -15.27 -55.31 69.80
N VAL A 768 -16.36 -55.13 69.00
CA VAL A 768 -17.58 -54.28 69.24
C VAL A 768 -17.43 -52.73 69.00
N THR A 769 -18.37 -51.90 68.47
CA THR A 769 -19.63 -52.03 67.63
C THR A 769 -20.20 -50.64 67.19
N GLN A 770 -20.78 -50.54 65.96
CA GLN A 770 -21.83 -49.61 65.39
C GLN A 770 -21.85 -48.04 65.45
N GLN A 771 -22.36 -47.47 64.32
CA GLN A 771 -23.33 -46.34 64.13
C GLN A 771 -22.94 -44.82 64.02
N SER A 772 -23.13 -44.29 62.80
CA SER A 772 -23.98 -43.13 62.37
C SER A 772 -23.67 -41.60 62.51
N HIS A 773 -23.81 -40.92 61.35
CA HIS A 773 -24.46 -39.61 61.04
C HIS A 773 -23.79 -38.20 61.16
N ASN A 774 -23.67 -37.56 59.96
CA ASN A 774 -24.18 -36.22 59.53
C ASN A 774 -23.44 -34.86 59.74
N ASN A 775 -23.15 -34.21 58.58
CA ASN A 775 -23.47 -32.81 58.15
C ASN A 775 -22.70 -31.52 58.62
N ASN A 776 -22.15 -30.79 57.61
CA ASN A 776 -22.27 -29.33 57.26
C ASN A 776 -21.99 -28.18 58.28
N SER A 777 -21.57 -26.93 57.91
CA SER A 777 -21.01 -26.28 56.68
C SER A 777 -20.63 -24.78 56.96
N LEU A 778 -20.10 -24.03 55.95
CA LEU A 778 -19.93 -22.55 55.78
C LEU A 778 -18.61 -21.83 56.23
N ALA A 779 -18.41 -20.59 55.71
CA ALA A 779 -17.16 -19.75 55.60
C ALA A 779 -17.44 -18.25 55.95
N PRO A 780 -16.73 -17.14 55.53
CA PRO A 780 -15.43 -16.84 54.82
C PRO A 780 -14.55 -15.81 55.64
N PRO A 781 -13.96 -14.62 55.23
CA PRO A 781 -13.43 -14.02 53.96
C PRO A 781 -12.09 -13.17 54.03
N SER A 782 -11.69 -12.50 52.91
CA SER A 782 -11.05 -11.15 52.73
C SER A 782 -9.53 -10.79 52.96
N THR A 783 -8.80 -10.54 51.84
CA THR A 783 -8.09 -9.28 51.39
C THR A 783 -6.85 -8.63 52.10
N SER A 784 -5.78 -8.24 51.36
CA SER A 784 -5.23 -6.82 51.23
C SER A 784 -3.77 -6.54 50.66
N TYR A 785 -3.58 -5.31 50.11
CA TYR A 785 -2.41 -4.38 49.94
C TYR A 785 -1.08 -4.58 49.10
N ALA A 786 -0.82 -3.59 48.20
CA ALA A 786 0.40 -2.74 47.94
C ALA A 786 1.83 -3.31 47.61
N ALA A 787 2.82 -2.60 46.99
CA ALA A 787 2.92 -1.45 46.03
C ALA A 787 4.40 -1.15 45.57
N ALA A 788 4.59 -0.39 44.45
CA ALA A 788 5.77 0.43 44.04
C ALA A 788 7.16 -0.22 43.68
N SER A 789 8.12 0.38 42.92
CA SER A 789 8.16 1.40 41.81
C SER A 789 9.59 1.62 41.21
N SER A 790 9.72 1.88 39.87
CA SER A 790 10.73 2.76 39.16
C SER A 790 12.27 2.53 39.30
N SER A 791 13.25 2.98 38.46
CA SER A 791 13.39 3.68 37.13
C SER A 791 14.90 3.74 36.73
N SER A 792 15.39 3.36 35.53
CA SER A 792 15.60 4.12 34.24
C SER A 792 16.99 4.82 34.03
N THR A 793 17.32 5.22 32.77
CA THR A 793 18.51 6.00 32.25
C THR A 793 19.87 5.26 32.04
N THR A 794 20.83 5.61 31.14
CA THR A 794 20.88 6.41 29.85
C THR A 794 22.17 6.14 29.01
N ALA A 795 22.07 6.33 27.67
CA ALA A 795 23.04 6.91 26.70
C ALA A 795 24.50 6.40 26.44
N ALA A 796 24.74 6.00 25.18
CA ALA A 796 25.80 6.41 24.21
C ALA A 796 27.34 6.39 24.49
N VAL A 797 28.13 5.96 23.49
CA VAL A 797 29.23 6.71 22.79
C VAL A 797 29.87 5.88 21.65
N LYS A 798 30.52 6.53 20.67
CA LYS A 798 31.23 5.97 19.48
C LYS A 798 32.72 6.42 19.50
N PRO A 799 33.67 5.71 18.85
CA PRO A 799 34.17 6.20 17.54
C PRO A 799 34.65 5.11 16.54
N MET A 800 35.18 5.55 15.39
CA MET A 800 35.72 4.76 14.26
C MET A 800 37.25 4.60 14.32
N THR A 801 37.86 3.74 13.47
CA THR A 801 38.80 4.14 12.37
C THR A 801 39.71 3.00 11.85
N VAL A 802 39.58 2.69 10.54
CA VAL A 802 40.58 2.18 9.54
C VAL A 802 41.61 1.08 9.88
N GLY A 803 41.74 0.07 9.00
CA GLY A 803 42.94 -0.79 8.89
C GLY A 803 42.85 -1.88 7.79
N SER A 804 43.85 -1.98 6.90
CA SER A 804 43.86 -2.92 5.74
C SER A 804 44.71 -4.17 5.98
N THR A 805 44.21 -5.36 5.63
CA THR A 805 44.94 -6.65 5.46
C THR A 805 43.98 -7.69 4.84
N MET A 806 44.36 -8.72 4.05
CA MET A 806 45.57 -9.02 3.25
C MET A 806 45.12 -9.69 1.92
N ALA A 807 46.03 -9.84 0.95
CA ALA A 807 45.86 -10.74 -0.20
C ALA A 807 47.05 -11.73 -0.26
N VAL A 808 46.82 -12.95 -0.73
CA VAL A 808 47.84 -14.03 -0.78
C VAL A 808 48.01 -14.57 -2.20
N SER A 809 49.23 -14.45 -2.71
CA SER A 809 49.92 -15.26 -3.72
C SER A 809 49.14 -15.87 -4.91
N ASP A 810 49.45 -15.36 -6.11
CA ASP A 810 50.32 -16.11 -7.03
C ASP A 810 51.22 -15.13 -7.81
N GLN A 811 52.48 -15.49 -8.05
CA GLN A 811 53.48 -14.65 -8.72
C GLN A 811 54.22 -15.34 -9.87
N ARG A 812 54.12 -16.66 -10.07
CA ARG A 812 55.04 -17.35 -11.00
C ARG A 812 54.68 -17.20 -12.48
N GLY A 813 53.46 -16.74 -12.79
CA GLY A 813 53.08 -16.28 -14.14
C GLY A 813 53.30 -14.77 -14.39
N PHE A 814 53.83 -14.02 -13.42
CA PHE A 814 53.87 -12.56 -13.47
C PHE A 814 55.13 -11.99 -14.14
N THR A 815 56.24 -12.73 -14.17
CA THR A 815 57.49 -12.30 -14.81
C THR A 815 57.37 -12.22 -16.33
N VAL A 816 56.97 -13.31 -16.98
CA VAL A 816 56.74 -13.35 -18.44
C VAL A 816 55.67 -12.34 -18.88
N ARG A 817 54.70 -12.01 -18.02
CA ARG A 817 53.76 -10.92 -18.26
C ARG A 817 54.39 -9.54 -18.14
N ARG A 818 55.29 -9.28 -17.19
CA ARG A 818 55.99 -7.98 -17.07
C ARG A 818 56.88 -7.69 -18.26
N ASP A 819 57.61 -8.68 -18.76
CA ASP A 819 58.53 -8.48 -19.89
C ASP A 819 57.75 -8.11 -21.16
N LEU A 820 56.57 -8.71 -21.37
CA LEU A 820 55.62 -8.29 -22.41
C LEU A 820 54.94 -6.94 -22.10
N GLU A 821 54.58 -6.65 -20.84
CA GLU A 821 53.97 -5.36 -20.47
C GLU A 821 54.97 -4.18 -20.47
N GLN A 822 56.28 -4.42 -20.60
CA GLN A 822 57.29 -3.38 -20.81
C GLN A 822 57.63 -3.12 -22.29
N ASP A 823 57.28 -4.02 -23.22
CA ASP A 823 57.42 -3.75 -24.66
C ASP A 823 56.41 -2.67 -25.09
N VAL A 824 56.93 -1.55 -25.59
CA VAL A 824 56.14 -0.41 -26.08
C VAL A 824 55.15 -0.85 -27.16
N ASN A 825 55.53 -1.82 -28.01
CA ASN A 825 54.65 -2.37 -29.03
C ASN A 825 53.45 -3.10 -28.42
N PHE A 826 53.65 -3.81 -27.30
CA PHE A 826 52.61 -4.59 -26.65
C PHE A 826 51.68 -3.70 -25.80
N GLN A 827 52.20 -2.64 -25.16
CA GLN A 827 51.34 -1.61 -24.55
C GLN A 827 50.49 -0.89 -25.60
N TYR A 828 51.09 -0.50 -26.73
CA TYR A 828 50.38 0.15 -27.82
C TYR A 828 49.34 -0.78 -28.46
N LEU A 829 49.69 -2.05 -28.70
CA LEU A 829 48.76 -3.09 -29.15
C LEU A 829 47.59 -3.28 -28.18
N LYS A 830 47.85 -3.38 -26.87
CA LYS A 830 46.83 -3.49 -25.81
C LYS A 830 45.87 -2.29 -25.85
N HIS A 831 46.39 -1.07 -26.03
CA HIS A 831 45.55 0.12 -26.19
C HIS A 831 44.76 0.13 -27.51
N VAL A 832 45.39 -0.20 -28.65
CA VAL A 832 44.74 -0.18 -29.98
C VAL A 832 43.67 -1.26 -30.10
N VAL A 833 43.89 -2.46 -29.56
CA VAL A 833 42.88 -3.53 -29.52
C VAL A 833 41.73 -3.19 -28.59
N LEU A 834 42.02 -2.66 -27.39
CA LEU A 834 40.98 -2.21 -26.46
C LEU A 834 40.14 -1.08 -27.07
N LYS A 835 40.79 -0.11 -27.73
CA LYS A 835 40.10 0.97 -28.46
C LYS A 835 39.29 0.43 -29.63
N PHE A 836 39.82 -0.49 -30.43
CA PHE A 836 39.08 -1.14 -31.53
C PHE A 836 37.83 -1.90 -31.04
N MET A 837 37.89 -2.54 -29.87
CA MET A 837 36.74 -3.25 -29.28
C MET A 837 35.69 -2.34 -28.62
N LEU A 838 36.06 -1.13 -28.18
CA LEU A 838 35.18 -0.21 -27.47
C LEU A 838 34.72 1.00 -28.31
N SER A 839 35.39 1.28 -29.44
CA SER A 839 34.98 2.28 -30.41
C SER A 839 33.68 1.90 -31.13
N ARG A 840 32.96 2.91 -31.61
CA ARG A 840 31.81 2.72 -32.51
C ARG A 840 32.26 2.08 -33.82
N GLU A 841 31.42 1.30 -34.49
CA GLU A 841 31.83 0.56 -35.70
C GLU A 841 32.46 1.46 -36.78
N SER A 842 32.00 2.70 -36.95
CA SER A 842 32.57 3.68 -37.89
C SER A 842 34.01 4.10 -37.56
N GLU A 843 34.34 4.23 -36.27
CA GLU A 843 35.68 4.53 -35.78
C GLU A 843 36.58 3.29 -35.89
N ALA A 844 36.03 2.13 -35.55
CA ALA A 844 36.74 0.86 -35.62
C ALA A 844 37.18 0.50 -37.05
N VAL A 845 36.43 0.90 -38.10
CA VAL A 845 36.88 0.78 -39.52
C VAL A 845 38.27 1.40 -39.73
N GLN A 846 38.51 2.58 -39.15
CA GLN A 846 39.77 3.32 -39.32
C GLN A 846 40.94 2.59 -38.62
N LEU A 847 40.66 1.99 -37.47
CA LEU A 847 41.62 1.25 -36.65
C LEU A 847 41.99 -0.13 -37.24
N ILE A 848 41.22 -0.68 -38.21
CA ILE A 848 41.53 -1.98 -38.86
C ILE A 848 42.96 -2.02 -39.42
N LYS A 849 43.46 -0.92 -40.00
CA LYS A 849 44.84 -0.87 -40.52
C LYS A 849 45.88 -0.98 -39.40
N ALA A 850 45.68 -0.29 -38.28
CA ALA A 850 46.58 -0.36 -37.13
C ALA A 850 46.55 -1.75 -36.47
N VAL A 851 45.36 -2.30 -36.23
CA VAL A 851 45.19 -3.65 -35.66
C VAL A 851 45.83 -4.72 -36.55
N ALA A 852 45.64 -4.65 -37.86
CA ALA A 852 46.21 -5.63 -38.79
C ALA A 852 47.74 -5.60 -38.84
N VAL A 853 48.36 -4.42 -38.78
CA VAL A 853 49.83 -4.28 -38.71
C VAL A 853 50.36 -4.77 -37.36
N LEU A 854 49.74 -4.38 -36.24
CA LEU A 854 50.22 -4.74 -34.90
C LEU A 854 50.01 -6.23 -34.54
N LEU A 855 49.07 -6.92 -35.20
CA LEU A 855 48.82 -8.36 -35.02
C LEU A 855 49.31 -9.22 -36.19
N ASN A 856 50.05 -8.64 -37.15
CA ASN A 856 50.55 -9.34 -38.36
C ASN A 856 49.45 -10.13 -39.11
N PHE A 857 48.25 -9.57 -39.22
CA PHE A 857 47.14 -10.21 -39.93
C PHE A 857 47.45 -10.34 -41.43
N THR A 858 47.08 -11.47 -42.00
CA THR A 858 47.09 -11.63 -43.47
C THR A 858 46.10 -10.65 -44.10
N GLN A 859 46.33 -10.30 -45.37
CA GLN A 859 45.42 -9.44 -46.13
C GLN A 859 43.98 -9.99 -46.17
N GLN A 860 43.83 -11.32 -46.16
CA GLN A 860 42.53 -12.00 -46.07
C GLN A 860 41.85 -11.80 -44.70
N GLU A 861 42.59 -11.91 -43.59
CA GLU A 861 42.05 -11.68 -42.25
C GLU A 861 41.69 -10.20 -42.02
N GLN A 862 42.52 -9.27 -42.49
CA GLN A 862 42.21 -7.84 -42.48
C GLN A 862 40.91 -7.55 -43.26
N GLN A 863 40.75 -8.16 -44.44
CA GLN A 863 39.57 -7.97 -45.28
C GLN A 863 38.31 -8.67 -44.71
N LEU A 864 38.47 -9.82 -44.06
CA LEU A 864 37.36 -10.51 -43.36
C LEU A 864 36.84 -9.68 -42.19
N ILE A 865 37.74 -9.06 -41.40
CA ILE A 865 37.36 -8.15 -40.31
C ILE A 865 36.65 -6.92 -40.86
N LYS A 866 37.20 -6.31 -41.93
CA LYS A 866 36.57 -5.17 -42.62
C LYS A 866 35.15 -5.52 -43.09
N GLN A 867 34.98 -6.61 -43.83
CA GLN A 867 33.67 -7.06 -44.31
C GLN A 867 32.70 -7.38 -43.16
N THR A 868 33.20 -7.91 -42.03
CA THR A 868 32.37 -8.22 -40.85
C THR A 868 31.90 -6.95 -40.16
N LEU A 869 32.73 -5.89 -40.13
CA LEU A 869 32.37 -4.59 -39.57
C LEU A 869 31.40 -3.84 -40.51
N GLU A 870 31.69 -3.79 -41.81
CA GLU A 870 30.79 -3.24 -42.84
C GLU A 870 29.43 -3.96 -42.86
N TRP A 871 29.42 -5.28 -42.64
CA TRP A 871 28.19 -6.05 -42.43
C TRP A 871 27.41 -5.60 -41.20
N LYS A 872 28.06 -5.43 -40.04
CA LYS A 872 27.40 -4.93 -38.81
C LYS A 872 26.82 -3.52 -38.98
N MET A 873 27.40 -2.70 -39.87
CA MET A 873 26.89 -1.36 -40.19
C MET A 873 25.81 -1.33 -41.28
N SER A 874 25.55 -2.46 -41.96
CA SER A 874 24.62 -2.53 -43.10
C SER A 874 23.31 -3.23 -42.73
N TRP A 875 22.19 -2.57 -42.99
CA TRP A 875 20.85 -3.11 -42.74
C TRP A 875 20.49 -4.31 -43.64
N PHE A 876 21.16 -4.44 -44.80
CA PHE A 876 20.82 -5.43 -45.84
C PHE A 876 22.00 -6.35 -46.21
N GLY A 877 23.10 -6.33 -45.45
CA GLY A 877 24.29 -7.13 -45.75
C GLY A 877 24.12 -8.63 -45.46
N SER A 878 24.71 -9.47 -46.33
CA SER A 878 24.94 -10.89 -46.03
C SER A 878 26.13 -11.05 -45.08
N ARG A 879 26.05 -11.92 -44.08
CA ARG A 879 27.17 -12.17 -43.14
C ARG A 879 28.37 -12.78 -43.90
N PRO A 880 29.60 -12.25 -43.75
CA PRO A 880 30.77 -12.78 -44.44
C PRO A 880 31.05 -14.25 -44.12
N SER A 881 31.51 -15.00 -45.13
CA SER A 881 31.78 -16.43 -45.00
C SER A 881 33.13 -16.68 -44.33
N ALA A 882 33.12 -16.82 -43.00
CA ALA A 882 34.18 -17.57 -42.32
C ALA A 882 34.12 -19.04 -42.78
N GLY A 883 35.24 -19.57 -43.27
CA GLY A 883 35.30 -20.87 -43.96
C GLY A 883 34.89 -22.06 -43.08
N LYS A 884 34.44 -23.15 -43.73
CA LYS A 884 34.01 -24.38 -43.06
C LYS A 884 35.21 -25.27 -42.68
N GLY A 885 35.15 -25.90 -41.50
CA GLY A 885 36.14 -26.87 -41.02
C GLY A 885 36.86 -26.42 -39.74
N GLN A 886 37.91 -27.14 -39.35
CA GLN A 886 38.69 -26.86 -38.12
C GLN A 886 39.42 -25.51 -38.12
N MET A 887 39.47 -24.81 -39.26
CA MET A 887 40.01 -23.43 -39.38
C MET A 887 38.98 -22.34 -39.07
N ALA A 888 37.73 -22.69 -38.73
CA ALA A 888 36.70 -21.73 -38.36
C ALA A 888 36.99 -21.11 -36.98
N LYS A 889 37.61 -19.91 -36.96
CA LYS A 889 37.96 -19.13 -35.74
C LYS A 889 36.74 -18.57 -34.96
N VAL A 890 35.63 -19.30 -34.89
CA VAL A 890 34.43 -18.95 -34.10
C VAL A 890 34.01 -20.17 -33.29
N VAL A 891 34.47 -20.24 -32.04
CA VAL A 891 33.96 -21.21 -31.05
C VAL A 891 32.53 -20.81 -30.69
N PRO A 892 31.52 -21.69 -30.83
CA PRO A 892 30.18 -21.41 -30.32
C PRO A 892 30.21 -21.26 -28.80
N PRO A 893 29.39 -20.37 -28.20
CA PRO A 893 29.26 -20.36 -26.75
C PRO A 893 28.75 -21.72 -26.28
N SER A 894 29.47 -22.34 -25.35
CA SER A 894 28.92 -23.41 -24.52
C SER A 894 27.76 -22.82 -23.71
N PHE A 895 26.61 -23.51 -23.75
CA PHE A 895 25.40 -23.16 -22.97
C PHE A 895 25.66 -23.25 -21.46
#